data_AF-A0A3C2AKQ5-F1
#
_entry.id   AF-A0A3C2AKQ5-F1
#
_cell.length_a   1.000
_cell.length_b   1.000
_cell.length_c   1.000
_cell.angle_alpha   90.00
_cell.angle_beta   90.00
_cell.angle_gamma   90.00
#
_symmetry.space_group_name_H-M   'P 1'
#
loop_
_entity.id
_entity.type
_entity.pdbx_description
1 polymer ?
#
loop_
_entity_poly.entity_id
_entity_poly.type
_entity_poly.pdbx_seq_one_letter_code
_entity_poly.pdbx_strand_id
1 'polypeptide(L)'
;MLKKLFILLLLAHSAAAQIDPANVTIARDEYGVPHIFAETDPEVAYGLGWASCEDLFPTMQEMLYAGKGFAGRYSGKEGAGRDYLTHLLGIRKLVDEKYETDISEDFKQYLQGYCDGVNAWVEKNKKTEKIVRKAFPIEPKDVVASYVFSLSVISGAHKPIEKIRGGKLDGESVPMGSNAFAMNSKFTADGNTYLAVNPHMPYDGPFSFYEAHLNSEEGLNILGGLFPGGVCIFLGSNENLGWSHTWNGLDLVDTYRLEMHPKKKDTYKFDGEWLKLEKRNVWLKVKVGGITLPVKQKAWWSVYGPTLKSKGGKYYSVRCAAFQDIRVAEQWYRMNRSKNFTEFNEALDMHALARFNIVYADRYDTIHYIDYGMIPDRDISWDWEKTVPGNTSLTLWDKLIPVDSLPQYTNPECGYVFNSNNAPFNATCDQYNLSDAMYHRHMGFWTHDNNRSIQFKNLVSEVSQVDWEKFKAIKWDQQLPTNHVFVESMKNGYKMDASKHPEIADAIGVLNRWDFGMKASNMQAAFSYATAQKVLNKVGKRTEAVADGLYVSDEMWVEAITKTREEFLRHFGKLEIPYGEVQTFKRGEKEVAMGGIPDVLAACASEWDAEKGTMEAKGGDTYVQLVSFSKEGLPKIESLMAGGNSDRPDSPHFNDQMDLLEAHKTKPMTLDKAEVLKNAVRTYHPE
;
A
#
# COMPACT_ATOMS: atom_id res chain seq x y z
N MET A 1 -70.13 20.46 -14.77
CA MET A 1 -68.99 21.23 -15.33
C MET A 1 -68.11 21.66 -14.17
N LEU A 2 -67.04 20.93 -13.86
CA LEU A 2 -66.03 21.37 -12.90
C LEU A 2 -64.64 20.99 -13.45
N LYS A 3 -63.76 21.98 -13.41
CA LYS A 3 -62.44 22.07 -14.05
C LYS A 3 -61.50 20.94 -13.60
N LYS A 4 -60.83 20.27 -14.56
CA LYS A 4 -59.60 19.50 -14.30
C LYS A 4 -58.40 20.39 -14.64
N LEU A 5 -57.66 20.75 -13.60
CA LEU A 5 -56.35 21.39 -13.65
C LEU A 5 -55.32 20.30 -13.93
N PHE A 6 -54.63 20.35 -15.07
CA PHE A 6 -53.48 19.48 -15.34
C PHE A 6 -52.23 20.17 -14.77
N ILE A 7 -51.67 19.60 -13.69
CA ILE A 7 -50.33 19.94 -13.21
C ILE A 7 -49.37 19.06 -14.00
N LEU A 8 -48.56 19.67 -14.87
CA LEU A 8 -47.38 19.04 -15.43
C LEU A 8 -46.28 19.08 -14.36
N LEU A 9 -46.00 17.94 -13.72
CA LEU A 9 -44.74 17.74 -13.01
C LEU A 9 -43.65 17.53 -14.08
N LEU A 10 -42.79 18.53 -14.27
CA LEU A 10 -41.49 18.34 -14.91
C LEU A 10 -40.61 17.55 -13.94
N LEU A 11 -40.61 16.22 -14.10
CA LEU A 11 -39.57 15.36 -13.58
C LEU A 11 -38.31 15.64 -14.40
N ALA A 12 -37.45 16.54 -13.92
CA ALA A 12 -36.07 16.61 -14.35
C ALA A 12 -35.35 15.35 -13.86
N HIS A 13 -35.44 14.26 -14.64
CA HIS A 13 -34.42 13.22 -14.57
C HIS A 13 -33.17 13.84 -15.19
N SER A 14 -32.19 14.18 -14.37
CA SER A 14 -30.82 14.35 -14.81
C SER A 14 -30.34 13.00 -15.34
N ALA A 15 -30.62 12.73 -16.62
CA ALA A 15 -29.82 11.78 -17.36
C ALA A 15 -28.39 12.31 -17.28
N ALA A 16 -27.49 11.60 -16.61
CA ALA A 16 -26.06 11.87 -16.73
C ALA A 16 -25.76 11.94 -18.23
N ALA A 17 -25.36 13.12 -18.70
CA ALA A 17 -25.01 13.29 -20.10
C ALA A 17 -23.90 12.29 -20.41
N GLN A 18 -24.04 11.55 -21.50
CA GLN A 18 -23.00 10.66 -21.96
C GLN A 18 -21.72 11.49 -22.16
N ILE A 19 -20.61 11.08 -21.53
CA ILE A 19 -19.31 11.72 -21.71
C ILE A 19 -18.97 11.72 -23.19
N ASP A 20 -18.59 12.89 -23.71
CA ASP A 20 -18.02 13.02 -25.05
C ASP A 20 -16.51 12.79 -24.97
N PRO A 21 -15.97 11.67 -25.49
CA PRO A 21 -14.54 11.40 -25.43
C PRO A 21 -13.69 12.49 -26.12
N ALA A 22 -14.27 13.26 -27.05
CA ALA A 22 -13.59 14.38 -27.70
C ALA A 22 -13.26 15.54 -26.75
N ASN A 23 -13.93 15.65 -25.59
CA ASN A 23 -13.61 16.64 -24.57
C ASN A 23 -12.42 16.24 -23.69
N VAL A 24 -12.03 14.96 -23.71
CA VAL A 24 -10.95 14.42 -22.88
C VAL A 24 -9.65 14.47 -23.67
N THR A 25 -8.65 15.19 -23.19
CA THR A 25 -7.31 15.22 -23.80
C THR A 25 -6.35 14.41 -22.94
N ILE A 26 -5.71 13.40 -23.53
CA ILE A 26 -4.63 12.64 -22.91
C ILE A 26 -3.32 13.04 -23.58
N ALA A 27 -2.43 13.67 -22.83
CA ALA A 27 -1.07 14.00 -23.23
C ALA A 27 -0.08 13.05 -22.54
N ARG A 28 0.76 12.37 -23.32
CA ARG A 28 1.80 11.43 -22.83
C ARG A 28 3.14 12.14 -22.86
N ASP A 29 3.85 12.13 -21.73
CA ASP A 29 5.23 12.60 -21.64
C ASP A 29 6.23 11.58 -22.21
N GLU A 30 7.53 11.87 -22.10
CA GLU A 30 8.60 11.00 -22.61
C GLU A 30 8.74 9.66 -21.86
N TYR A 31 8.14 9.53 -20.68
CA TYR A 31 8.12 8.32 -19.84
C TYR A 31 6.76 7.62 -19.85
N GLY A 32 5.85 8.03 -20.74
CA GLY A 32 4.53 7.44 -20.90
C GLY A 32 3.53 7.84 -19.80
N VAL A 33 3.84 8.80 -18.94
CA VAL A 33 2.90 9.30 -17.93
C VAL A 33 1.72 9.98 -18.63
N PRO A 34 0.47 9.56 -18.38
CA PRO A 34 -0.70 10.27 -18.89
C PRO A 34 -0.98 11.51 -18.05
N HIS A 35 -1.06 12.64 -18.72
CA HIS A 35 -1.65 13.87 -18.22
C HIS A 35 -3.01 14.04 -18.86
N ILE A 36 -4.05 13.97 -18.05
CA ILE A 36 -5.45 13.91 -18.48
C ILE A 36 -6.11 15.24 -18.17
N PHE A 37 -6.60 15.90 -19.22
CA PHE A 37 -7.24 17.21 -19.15
C PHE A 37 -8.69 17.12 -19.65
N ALA A 38 -9.64 17.65 -18.90
CA ALA A 38 -11.02 17.85 -19.34
C ALA A 38 -11.67 19.02 -18.58
N GLU A 39 -12.90 19.38 -18.94
CA GLU A 39 -13.64 20.41 -18.20
C GLU A 39 -14.10 19.85 -16.84
N THR A 40 -14.60 18.62 -16.81
CA THR A 40 -15.23 18.03 -15.62
C THR A 40 -14.43 16.88 -14.99
N ASP A 41 -14.62 16.66 -13.69
CA ASP A 41 -14.01 15.55 -12.95
C ASP A 41 -14.40 14.17 -13.53
N PRO A 42 -15.66 13.88 -13.92
CA PRO A 42 -16.03 12.63 -14.58
C PRO A 42 -15.34 12.39 -15.92
N GLU A 43 -15.12 13.42 -16.72
CA GLU A 43 -14.38 13.33 -17.99
C GLU A 43 -12.90 13.02 -17.76
N VAL A 44 -12.28 13.63 -16.74
CA VAL A 44 -10.92 13.25 -16.31
C VAL A 44 -10.88 11.80 -15.84
N ALA A 45 -11.87 11.35 -15.06
CA ALA A 45 -11.98 9.96 -14.62
C ALA A 45 -12.10 8.99 -15.80
N TYR A 46 -12.86 9.36 -16.83
CA TYR A 46 -12.95 8.61 -18.09
C TYR A 46 -11.58 8.46 -18.75
N GLY A 47 -10.83 9.57 -18.88
CA GLY A 47 -9.47 9.55 -19.41
C GLY A 47 -8.51 8.68 -18.58
N LEU A 48 -8.63 8.70 -17.25
CA LEU A 48 -7.85 7.83 -16.36
C LEU A 48 -8.17 6.35 -16.58
N GLY A 49 -9.45 6.00 -16.64
CA GLY A 49 -9.88 4.62 -16.92
C GLY A 49 -9.36 4.12 -18.26
N TRP A 50 -9.40 4.97 -19.29
CA TRP A 50 -8.86 4.68 -20.61
C TRP A 50 -7.33 4.48 -20.59
N ALA A 51 -6.58 5.47 -20.10
CA ALA A 51 -5.12 5.46 -20.07
C ALA A 51 -4.58 4.27 -19.24
N SER A 52 -5.21 3.99 -18.10
CA SER A 52 -4.86 2.85 -17.26
C SER A 52 -5.01 1.52 -18.01
N CYS A 53 -6.04 1.38 -18.86
CA CYS A 53 -6.18 0.17 -19.68
C CYS A 53 -5.10 0.07 -20.76
N GLU A 54 -4.70 1.19 -21.37
CA GLU A 54 -3.62 1.17 -22.37
C GLU A 54 -2.33 0.61 -21.80
N ASP A 55 -2.03 0.91 -20.53
CA ASP A 55 -0.75 0.58 -19.91
C ASP A 55 -0.76 -0.64 -18.99
N LEU A 56 -1.92 -1.01 -18.43
CA LEU A 56 -2.04 -1.96 -17.30
C LEU A 56 -3.19 -2.95 -17.42
N PHE A 57 -3.88 -3.04 -18.57
CA PHE A 57 -5.12 -3.82 -18.68
C PHE A 57 -5.01 -5.28 -18.16
N PRO A 58 -3.93 -6.05 -18.42
CA PRO A 58 -3.81 -7.41 -17.89
C PRO A 58 -3.97 -7.48 -16.37
N THR A 59 -3.19 -6.69 -15.63
CA THR A 59 -3.24 -6.63 -14.16
C THR A 59 -4.53 -5.99 -13.66
N MET A 60 -4.96 -4.89 -14.28
CA MET A 60 -6.15 -4.14 -13.91
C MET A 60 -7.42 -5.00 -14.01
N GLN A 61 -7.55 -5.80 -15.07
CA GLN A 61 -8.67 -6.74 -15.23
C GLN A 61 -8.74 -7.73 -14.07
N GLU A 62 -7.59 -8.18 -13.53
CA GLU A 62 -7.57 -9.09 -12.39
C GLU A 62 -8.11 -8.48 -11.10
N MET A 63 -7.83 -7.20 -10.88
CA MET A 63 -8.39 -6.44 -9.76
C MET A 63 -9.88 -6.22 -9.93
N LEU A 64 -10.32 -5.80 -11.11
CA LEU A 64 -11.73 -5.48 -11.39
C LEU A 64 -12.65 -6.71 -11.34
N TYR A 65 -12.22 -7.88 -11.82
CA TYR A 65 -13.07 -9.08 -11.73
C TYR A 65 -13.19 -9.62 -10.31
N ALA A 66 -12.27 -9.24 -9.39
CA ALA A 66 -12.31 -9.70 -8.01
C ALA A 66 -13.51 -9.08 -7.27
N GLY A 67 -13.77 -7.79 -7.45
CA GLY A 67 -14.95 -7.11 -6.88
C GLY A 67 -16.29 -7.66 -7.36
N LYS A 68 -16.32 -8.26 -8.56
CA LYS A 68 -17.52 -8.95 -9.11
C LYS A 68 -17.72 -10.37 -8.59
N GLY A 69 -16.77 -10.94 -7.85
CA GLY A 69 -16.78 -12.36 -7.51
C GLY A 69 -16.63 -13.25 -8.75
N PHE A 70 -15.72 -12.87 -9.65
CA PHE A 70 -15.40 -13.61 -10.88
C PHE A 70 -14.04 -14.29 -10.88
N ALA A 71 -13.24 -14.14 -9.82
CA ALA A 71 -11.87 -14.66 -9.77
C ALA A 71 -11.83 -16.19 -9.95
N GLY A 72 -12.78 -16.95 -9.38
CA GLY A 72 -12.83 -18.40 -9.50
C GLY A 72 -13.14 -18.92 -10.90
N ARG A 73 -13.82 -18.12 -11.73
CA ARG A 73 -14.09 -18.47 -13.13
C ARG A 73 -12.85 -18.32 -14.01
N TYR A 74 -11.89 -17.51 -13.58
CA TYR A 74 -10.67 -17.23 -14.33
C TYR A 74 -9.49 -18.02 -13.77
N SER A 75 -9.12 -17.77 -12.52
CA SER A 75 -7.95 -18.37 -11.83
C SER A 75 -8.29 -19.68 -11.12
N GLY A 76 -9.43 -20.29 -11.41
CA GLY A 76 -9.80 -21.62 -10.89
C GLY A 76 -9.89 -21.67 -9.37
N LYS A 77 -9.22 -22.64 -8.75
CA LYS A 77 -9.31 -22.89 -7.30
C LYS A 77 -8.79 -21.73 -6.46
N GLU A 78 -7.70 -21.09 -6.87
CA GLU A 78 -7.10 -19.94 -6.17
C GLU A 78 -8.07 -18.74 -6.18
N GLY A 79 -8.61 -18.41 -7.36
CA GLY A 79 -9.60 -17.35 -7.50
C GLY A 79 -10.90 -17.63 -6.72
N ALA A 80 -11.31 -18.90 -6.61
CA ALA A 80 -12.50 -19.26 -5.85
C ALA A 80 -12.38 -18.97 -4.34
N GLY A 81 -11.17 -18.92 -3.80
CA GLY A 81 -10.89 -18.47 -2.44
C GLY A 81 -11.24 -17.00 -2.24
N ARG A 82 -10.84 -16.14 -3.19
CA ARG A 82 -11.16 -14.69 -3.21
C ARG A 82 -12.66 -14.45 -3.38
N ASP A 83 -13.31 -15.18 -4.30
CA ASP A 83 -14.77 -15.10 -4.47
C ASP A 83 -15.50 -15.49 -3.19
N TYR A 84 -15.07 -16.57 -2.53
CA TYR A 84 -15.64 -17.01 -1.25
C TYR A 84 -15.46 -15.95 -0.17
N LEU A 85 -14.27 -15.34 -0.07
CA LEU A 85 -14.00 -14.29 0.90
C LEU A 85 -14.92 -13.08 0.65
N THR A 86 -15.05 -12.62 -0.59
CA THR A 86 -15.95 -11.51 -0.96
C THR A 86 -17.39 -11.78 -0.53
N HIS A 87 -17.89 -12.99 -0.81
CA HIS A 87 -19.23 -13.40 -0.38
C HIS A 87 -19.35 -13.49 1.14
N LEU A 88 -18.36 -14.08 1.80
CA LEU A 88 -18.37 -14.30 3.25
C LEU A 88 -18.36 -12.97 4.01
N LEU A 89 -17.50 -12.02 3.59
CA LEU A 89 -17.44 -10.68 4.17
C LEU A 89 -18.70 -9.84 3.89
N GLY A 90 -19.57 -10.29 2.97
CA GLY A 90 -20.83 -9.61 2.68
C GLY A 90 -20.67 -8.29 1.92
N ILE A 91 -19.51 -8.07 1.29
CA ILE A 91 -19.12 -6.80 0.66
C ILE A 91 -20.16 -6.33 -0.34
N ARG A 92 -20.61 -7.20 -1.25
CA ARG A 92 -21.61 -6.77 -2.26
C ARG A 92 -22.93 -6.35 -1.63
N LYS A 93 -23.37 -7.06 -0.59
CA LYS A 93 -24.58 -6.68 0.16
C LYS A 93 -24.41 -5.30 0.79
N LEU A 94 -23.27 -5.07 1.46
CA LEU A 94 -22.95 -3.78 2.08
C LEU A 94 -22.98 -2.64 1.05
N VAL A 95 -22.34 -2.83 -0.09
CA VAL A 95 -22.32 -1.84 -1.18
C VAL A 95 -23.74 -1.60 -1.72
N ASP A 96 -24.50 -2.65 -2.02
CA ASP A 96 -25.86 -2.51 -2.55
C ASP A 96 -26.79 -1.76 -1.56
N GLU A 97 -26.60 -1.97 -0.25
CA GLU A 97 -27.39 -1.33 0.82
C GLU A 97 -27.00 0.14 1.05
N LYS A 98 -25.72 0.48 0.95
CA LYS A 98 -25.19 1.80 1.34
C LYS A 98 -24.87 2.73 0.18
N TYR A 99 -24.68 2.23 -1.04
CA TYR A 99 -24.18 3.05 -2.15
C TYR A 99 -25.06 4.26 -2.45
N GLU A 100 -26.39 4.11 -2.39
CA GLU A 100 -27.27 5.23 -2.72
C GLU A 100 -27.30 6.33 -1.66
N THR A 101 -27.01 5.98 -0.40
CA THR A 101 -27.12 6.87 0.77
C THR A 101 -25.78 7.47 1.20
N ASP A 102 -24.71 6.69 1.09
CA ASP A 102 -23.41 7.01 1.71
C ASP A 102 -22.42 7.59 0.69
N ILE A 103 -22.54 7.24 -0.60
CA ILE A 103 -21.70 7.82 -1.65
C ILE A 103 -22.34 9.09 -2.18
N SER A 104 -21.57 10.18 -2.24
CA SER A 104 -22.04 11.46 -2.78
C SER A 104 -22.36 11.40 -4.27
N GLU A 105 -23.30 12.23 -4.72
CA GLU A 105 -23.74 12.23 -6.12
C GLU A 105 -22.64 12.64 -7.09
N ASP A 106 -21.78 13.59 -6.72
CA ASP A 106 -20.64 14.00 -7.56
C ASP A 106 -19.62 12.86 -7.69
N PHE A 107 -19.35 12.12 -6.61
CA PHE A 107 -18.46 10.97 -6.70
C PHE A 107 -19.08 9.78 -7.45
N LYS A 108 -20.40 9.58 -7.42
CA LYS A 108 -21.07 8.59 -8.28
C LYS A 108 -20.85 8.90 -9.75
N GLN A 109 -20.92 10.17 -10.15
CA GLN A 109 -20.66 10.60 -11.52
C GLN A 109 -19.18 10.42 -11.89
N TYR A 110 -18.26 10.76 -10.99
CA TYR A 110 -16.82 10.50 -11.16
C TYR A 110 -16.53 9.01 -11.41
N LEU A 111 -17.09 8.12 -10.57
CA LEU A 111 -16.97 6.67 -10.75
C LEU A 111 -17.60 6.18 -12.05
N GLN A 112 -18.74 6.75 -12.44
CA GLN A 112 -19.39 6.42 -13.71
C GLN A 112 -18.46 6.77 -14.89
N GLY A 113 -17.86 7.96 -14.89
CA GLY A 113 -16.92 8.37 -15.92
C GLY A 113 -15.74 7.42 -16.05
N TYR A 114 -15.12 7.05 -14.93
CA TYR A 114 -14.06 6.02 -14.92
C TYR A 114 -14.53 4.69 -15.51
N CYS A 115 -15.69 4.19 -15.10
CA CYS A 115 -16.24 2.93 -15.62
C CYS A 115 -16.50 3.02 -17.12
N ASP A 116 -17.01 4.14 -17.60
CA ASP A 116 -17.27 4.38 -19.03
C ASP A 116 -15.98 4.36 -19.84
N GLY A 117 -14.91 4.98 -19.35
CA GLY A 117 -13.59 4.96 -20.00
C GLY A 117 -13.00 3.55 -20.11
N VAL A 118 -13.06 2.78 -19.02
CA VAL A 118 -12.63 1.36 -19.02
C VAL A 118 -13.47 0.53 -19.98
N ASN A 119 -14.79 0.67 -19.93
CA ASN A 119 -15.72 -0.10 -20.75
C ASN A 119 -15.58 0.23 -22.24
N ALA A 120 -15.37 1.50 -22.59
CA ALA A 120 -15.12 1.95 -23.95
C ALA A 120 -13.82 1.35 -24.50
N TRP A 121 -12.73 1.40 -23.72
CA TRP A 121 -11.46 0.79 -24.11
C TRP A 121 -11.61 -0.73 -24.33
N VAL A 122 -12.30 -1.42 -23.43
CA VAL A 122 -12.57 -2.86 -23.50
C VAL A 122 -13.36 -3.21 -24.76
N GLU A 123 -14.40 -2.45 -25.06
CA GLU A 123 -15.26 -2.67 -26.24
C GLU A 123 -14.48 -2.47 -27.54
N LYS A 124 -13.65 -1.41 -27.61
CA LYS A 124 -12.76 -1.14 -28.75
C LYS A 124 -11.75 -2.27 -28.96
N ASN A 125 -11.16 -2.78 -27.88
CA ASN A 125 -10.05 -3.72 -27.94
C ASN A 125 -10.45 -5.20 -27.80
N LYS A 126 -11.74 -5.54 -27.74
CA LYS A 126 -12.23 -6.93 -27.52
C LYS A 126 -11.81 -7.99 -28.56
N LYS A 127 -11.24 -7.56 -29.69
CA LYS A 127 -10.73 -8.44 -30.75
C LYS A 127 -9.22 -8.66 -30.66
N THR A 128 -8.49 -7.71 -30.06
CA THR A 128 -7.03 -7.70 -29.97
C THR A 128 -6.56 -8.14 -28.59
N GLU A 129 -7.35 -7.85 -27.54
CA GLU A 129 -7.01 -8.10 -26.15
C GLU A 129 -7.63 -9.38 -25.59
N LYS A 130 -6.94 -9.97 -24.60
CA LYS A 130 -7.45 -11.12 -23.87
C LYS A 130 -8.40 -10.68 -22.75
N ILE A 131 -9.66 -10.51 -23.14
CA ILE A 131 -10.72 -10.03 -22.24
C ILE A 131 -11.50 -11.19 -21.60
N VAL A 132 -11.65 -11.15 -20.29
CA VAL A 132 -12.61 -11.95 -19.52
C VAL A 132 -14.00 -11.38 -19.75
N ARG A 133 -14.60 -11.69 -20.91
CA ARG A 133 -15.83 -11.04 -21.42
C ARG A 133 -16.99 -10.92 -20.42
N LYS A 134 -17.14 -11.85 -19.48
CA LYS A 134 -18.22 -11.83 -18.48
C LYS A 134 -17.93 -10.92 -17.28
N ALA A 135 -16.73 -10.37 -17.17
CA ALA A 135 -16.34 -9.40 -16.16
C ALA A 135 -16.65 -7.95 -16.59
N PHE A 136 -17.05 -7.72 -17.84
CA PHE A 136 -17.37 -6.40 -18.39
C PHE A 136 -18.80 -6.35 -18.96
N PRO A 137 -19.46 -5.18 -19.02
CA PRO A 137 -18.98 -3.88 -18.54
C PRO A 137 -18.90 -3.82 -17.01
N ILE A 138 -17.95 -3.07 -16.45
CA ILE A 138 -17.90 -2.75 -15.01
C ILE A 138 -18.85 -1.60 -14.68
N GLU A 139 -19.35 -1.57 -13.46
CA GLU A 139 -20.22 -0.53 -12.93
C GLU A 139 -19.61 0.10 -11.66
N PRO A 140 -19.99 1.33 -11.27
CA PRO A 140 -19.45 1.99 -10.07
C PRO A 140 -19.47 1.13 -8.80
N LYS A 141 -20.54 0.36 -8.57
CA LYS A 141 -20.66 -0.55 -7.41
C LYS A 141 -19.63 -1.69 -7.44
N ASP A 142 -19.14 -2.08 -8.61
CA ASP A 142 -18.06 -3.09 -8.74
C ASP A 142 -16.72 -2.51 -8.31
N VAL A 143 -16.45 -1.25 -8.67
CA VAL A 143 -15.25 -0.52 -8.24
C VAL A 143 -15.27 -0.35 -6.73
N VAL A 144 -16.37 0.16 -6.15
CA VAL A 144 -16.52 0.32 -4.70
C VAL A 144 -16.33 -1.02 -3.97
N ALA A 145 -16.93 -2.11 -4.48
CA ALA A 145 -16.75 -3.44 -3.91
C ALA A 145 -15.28 -3.92 -3.97
N SER A 146 -14.56 -3.60 -5.04
CA SER A 146 -13.14 -3.95 -5.20
C SER A 146 -12.26 -3.22 -4.18
N TYR A 147 -12.54 -1.95 -3.91
CA TYR A 147 -11.84 -1.17 -2.88
C TYR A 147 -12.07 -1.74 -1.47
N VAL A 148 -13.33 -1.99 -1.10
CA VAL A 148 -13.67 -2.59 0.21
C VAL A 148 -13.02 -3.96 0.38
N PHE A 149 -13.02 -4.78 -0.69
CA PHE A 149 -12.35 -6.08 -0.68
C PHE A 149 -10.85 -5.96 -0.48
N SER A 150 -10.20 -5.10 -1.27
CA SER A 150 -8.74 -4.92 -1.23
C SER A 150 -8.28 -4.42 0.14
N LEU A 151 -8.94 -3.39 0.70
CA LEU A 151 -8.62 -2.92 2.05
C LEU A 151 -8.95 -3.93 3.15
N SER A 152 -9.98 -4.76 2.98
CA SER A 152 -10.26 -5.85 3.92
C SER A 152 -9.15 -6.90 3.92
N VAL A 153 -8.63 -7.25 2.75
CA VAL A 153 -7.49 -8.18 2.61
C VAL A 153 -6.24 -7.57 3.20
N ILE A 154 -5.91 -6.32 2.82
CA ILE A 154 -4.77 -5.57 3.34
C ILE A 154 -4.85 -5.45 4.87
N SER A 155 -6.03 -5.19 5.43
CA SER A 155 -6.25 -5.11 6.88
C SER A 155 -6.27 -6.45 7.62
N GLY A 156 -6.11 -7.57 6.90
CA GLY A 156 -5.96 -8.89 7.51
C GLY A 156 -7.26 -9.65 7.78
N ALA A 157 -8.41 -9.23 7.23
CA ALA A 157 -9.70 -9.90 7.43
C ALA A 157 -9.70 -11.38 7.00
N HIS A 158 -8.79 -11.75 6.09
CA HIS A 158 -8.58 -13.13 5.63
C HIS A 158 -7.88 -14.03 6.67
N LYS A 159 -7.02 -13.48 7.55
CA LYS A 159 -6.14 -14.27 8.44
C LYS A 159 -6.92 -15.16 9.42
N PRO A 160 -7.98 -14.69 10.12
CA PRO A 160 -8.75 -15.56 10.99
C PRO A 160 -9.50 -16.63 10.21
N ILE A 161 -9.96 -16.32 9.00
CA ILE A 161 -10.72 -17.24 8.15
C ILE A 161 -9.85 -18.43 7.73
N GLU A 162 -8.62 -18.16 7.32
CA GLU A 162 -7.58 -19.17 7.03
C GLU A 162 -7.30 -20.06 8.24
N LYS A 163 -7.09 -19.44 9.40
CA LYS A 163 -6.84 -20.15 10.67
C LYS A 163 -8.02 -21.06 11.05
N ILE A 164 -9.26 -20.60 10.89
CA ILE A 164 -10.47 -21.38 11.22
C ILE A 164 -10.67 -22.56 10.26
N ARG A 165 -10.38 -22.38 8.97
CA ARG A 165 -10.55 -23.43 7.93
C ARG A 165 -9.37 -24.40 7.86
N GLY A 166 -8.19 -24.01 8.34
CA GLY A 166 -6.98 -24.82 8.36
C GLY A 166 -6.30 -24.93 7.00
N GLY A 167 -6.10 -23.81 6.32
CA GLY A 167 -5.34 -23.66 5.07
C GLY A 167 -4.98 -22.19 4.84
N LYS A 168 -3.92 -21.91 4.06
CA LYS A 168 -3.53 -20.56 3.62
C LYS A 168 -4.31 -20.18 2.35
N LEU A 169 -4.66 -18.91 2.16
CA LEU A 169 -4.87 -18.38 0.82
C LEU A 169 -3.46 -18.02 0.31
N ASP A 170 -3.05 -18.58 -0.82
CA ASP A 170 -1.66 -18.52 -1.28
C ASP A 170 -1.18 -17.10 -1.57
N GLY A 171 0.13 -16.90 -1.41
CA GLY A 171 0.89 -15.71 -1.78
C GLY A 171 2.20 -15.61 -0.99
N GLU A 172 3.35 -15.80 -1.65
CA GLU A 172 4.64 -15.34 -1.12
C GLU A 172 4.59 -13.80 -1.06
N SER A 173 4.91 -13.21 0.11
CA SER A 173 4.94 -11.76 0.25
C SER A 173 6.37 -11.28 0.10
N VAL A 174 6.65 -10.56 -0.99
CA VAL A 174 7.80 -9.65 -1.04
C VAL A 174 7.70 -8.75 0.20
N PRO A 175 8.78 -8.57 1.00
CA PRO A 175 8.77 -7.62 2.10
C PRO A 175 8.29 -6.24 1.62
N MET A 176 7.27 -5.69 2.29
CA MET A 176 6.68 -4.40 1.99
C MET A 176 7.05 -3.40 3.09
N GLY A 177 7.21 -2.14 2.71
CA GLY A 177 7.49 -1.03 3.61
C GLY A 177 7.06 0.29 2.97
N SER A 178 7.36 1.41 3.61
CA SER A 178 7.32 2.74 3.00
C SER A 178 8.16 3.70 3.84
N ASN A 179 8.67 4.76 3.23
CA ASN A 179 9.07 5.99 3.91
C ASN A 179 8.15 7.14 3.51
N ALA A 180 7.94 8.05 4.45
CA ALA A 180 7.40 9.36 4.17
C ALA A 180 8.01 10.37 5.15
N PHE A 181 8.39 11.54 4.68
CA PHE A 181 8.85 12.61 5.55
C PHE A 181 8.61 13.98 4.95
N ALA A 182 8.36 14.96 5.81
CA ALA A 182 8.13 16.34 5.44
C ALA A 182 8.96 17.27 6.33
N MET A 183 9.44 18.36 5.74
CA MET A 183 10.27 19.37 6.41
C MET A 183 9.75 20.76 6.03
N ASN A 184 9.52 21.63 7.01
CA ASN A 184 9.03 22.99 6.76
C ASN A 184 10.13 24.03 6.91
N SER A 185 9.78 25.32 6.76
CA SER A 185 10.72 26.44 6.75
C SER A 185 11.60 26.58 8.00
N LYS A 186 11.21 25.97 9.13
CA LYS A 186 12.04 25.93 10.34
C LYS A 186 13.27 25.03 10.17
N PHE A 187 13.20 24.05 9.27
CA PHE A 187 14.26 23.09 9.02
C PHE A 187 14.82 23.14 7.59
N THR A 188 14.18 23.82 6.65
CA THR A 188 14.71 23.99 5.29
C THR A 188 15.53 25.26 5.14
N ALA A 189 16.59 25.20 4.33
CA ALA A 189 17.52 26.31 4.15
C ALA A 189 16.98 27.45 3.26
N ASP A 190 16.07 27.12 2.32
CA ASP A 190 15.45 28.07 1.38
C ASP A 190 14.07 28.56 1.84
N GLY A 191 13.57 28.06 2.98
CA GLY A 191 12.26 28.39 3.54
C GLY A 191 11.07 27.78 2.81
N ASN A 192 11.29 26.82 1.89
CA ASN A 192 10.24 26.05 1.24
C ASN A 192 9.83 24.84 2.10
N THR A 193 8.66 24.27 1.85
CA THR A 193 8.26 23.00 2.48
C THR A 193 8.63 21.83 1.58
N TYR A 194 9.34 20.83 2.09
CA TYR A 194 9.72 19.63 1.36
C TYR A 194 8.85 18.42 1.77
N LEU A 195 8.54 17.55 0.80
CA LEU A 195 7.83 16.29 1.00
C LEU A 195 8.48 15.16 0.22
N ALA A 196 8.68 14.01 0.88
CA ALA A 196 9.12 12.77 0.27
C ALA A 196 7.99 11.75 0.32
N VAL A 197 7.51 11.37 -0.86
CA VAL A 197 6.55 10.30 -1.09
C VAL A 197 7.33 9.06 -1.54
N ASN A 198 7.36 8.00 -0.73
CA ASN A 198 8.18 6.83 -1.03
C ASN A 198 7.60 5.52 -0.45
N PRO A 199 6.51 5.00 -1.02
CA PRO A 199 6.04 3.66 -0.71
C PRO A 199 7.05 2.58 -1.17
N HIS A 200 7.13 1.46 -0.45
CA HIS A 200 7.93 0.29 -0.81
C HIS A 200 7.08 -0.95 -1.09
N MET A 201 6.71 -1.08 -2.35
CA MET A 201 5.79 -2.11 -2.83
C MET A 201 6.50 -3.05 -3.81
N PRO A 202 5.85 -4.13 -4.28
CA PRO A 202 6.38 -4.92 -5.38
C PRO A 202 6.55 -4.08 -6.66
N TYR A 203 7.56 -4.40 -7.47
CA TYR A 203 7.77 -3.76 -8.78
C TYR A 203 6.73 -4.15 -9.82
N ASP A 204 6.04 -5.28 -9.59
CA ASP A 204 5.07 -5.86 -10.53
C ASP A 204 3.79 -6.32 -9.85
N GLY A 205 2.75 -6.46 -10.67
CA GLY A 205 1.47 -7.06 -10.28
C GLY A 205 0.52 -6.05 -9.64
N PRO A 206 -0.52 -6.52 -8.93
CA PRO A 206 -1.66 -5.70 -8.53
C PRO A 206 -1.36 -4.59 -7.51
N PHE A 207 -0.16 -4.60 -6.94
CA PHE A 207 0.29 -3.62 -5.95
C PHE A 207 1.48 -2.79 -6.46
N SER A 208 1.85 -2.89 -7.73
CA SER A 208 2.79 -1.96 -8.35
C SER A 208 2.12 -0.62 -8.60
N PHE A 209 2.88 0.47 -8.51
CA PHE A 209 2.35 1.80 -8.77
C PHE A 209 2.27 2.11 -10.27
N TYR A 210 1.40 3.06 -10.57
CA TYR A 210 1.21 3.74 -11.85
C TYR A 210 1.19 5.24 -11.58
N GLU A 211 1.93 6.01 -12.37
CA GLU A 211 1.97 7.46 -12.26
C GLU A 211 0.98 8.07 -13.25
N ALA A 212 0.17 9.02 -12.80
CA ALA A 212 -0.77 9.78 -13.62
C ALA A 212 -0.95 11.21 -13.11
N HIS A 213 -1.35 12.12 -14.01
CA HIS A 213 -1.74 13.49 -13.71
C HIS A 213 -3.20 13.73 -14.11
N LEU A 214 -4.02 14.14 -13.14
CA LEU A 214 -5.46 14.37 -13.31
C LEU A 214 -5.74 15.87 -13.19
N ASN A 215 -6.30 16.49 -14.22
CA ASN A 215 -6.53 17.94 -14.25
C ASN A 215 -7.89 18.29 -14.88
N SER A 216 -8.81 18.80 -14.07
CA SER A 216 -10.12 19.30 -14.49
C SER A 216 -10.24 20.81 -14.27
N GLU A 217 -11.19 21.45 -14.95
CA GLU A 217 -11.54 22.84 -14.70
C GLU A 217 -12.45 23.02 -13.46
N GLU A 218 -12.94 21.92 -12.88
CA GLU A 218 -13.71 21.86 -11.63
C GLU A 218 -12.84 21.86 -10.36
N GLY A 219 -11.51 21.92 -10.53
CA GLY A 219 -10.53 22.12 -9.47
C GLY A 219 -9.79 20.86 -9.02
N LEU A 220 -9.86 19.77 -9.79
CA LEU A 220 -8.93 18.64 -9.63
C LEU A 220 -7.63 18.96 -10.39
N ASN A 221 -6.48 18.86 -9.75
CA ASN A 221 -5.18 19.04 -10.39
C ASN A 221 -4.08 18.33 -9.59
N ILE A 222 -3.91 17.03 -9.80
CA ILE A 222 -3.05 16.21 -8.94
C ILE A 222 -2.19 15.23 -9.74
N LEU A 223 -0.91 15.15 -9.36
CA LEU A 223 0.07 14.23 -9.92
C LEU A 223 0.53 13.27 -8.82
N GLY A 224 0.50 11.98 -9.09
CA GLY A 224 1.00 11.00 -8.13
C GLY A 224 0.84 9.55 -8.55
N GLY A 225 0.96 8.67 -7.56
CA GLY A 225 0.89 7.23 -7.70
C GLY A 225 -0.48 6.65 -7.33
N LEU A 226 -0.93 5.67 -8.12
CA LEU A 226 -2.09 4.82 -7.85
C LEU A 226 -1.79 3.36 -8.23
N PHE A 227 -2.67 2.43 -7.88
CA PHE A 227 -2.55 1.02 -8.32
C PHE A 227 -3.37 0.74 -9.59
N PRO A 228 -3.08 -0.38 -10.31
CA PRO A 228 -3.96 -0.87 -11.36
C PRO A 228 -5.42 -0.99 -10.89
N GLY A 229 -6.32 -0.29 -11.57
CA GLY A 229 -7.74 -0.24 -11.20
C GLY A 229 -8.11 0.87 -10.22
N GLY A 230 -7.16 1.67 -9.75
CA GLY A 230 -7.39 2.84 -8.92
C GLY A 230 -8.09 3.97 -9.68
N VAL A 231 -9.02 4.65 -9.03
CA VAL A 231 -9.81 5.75 -9.63
C VAL A 231 -9.30 7.15 -9.25
N CYS A 232 -8.40 7.24 -8.27
CA CYS A 232 -7.83 8.50 -7.77
C CYS A 232 -6.34 8.30 -7.47
N ILE A 233 -5.61 9.40 -7.33
CA ILE A 233 -4.24 9.37 -6.81
C ILE A 233 -4.27 8.97 -5.33
N PHE A 234 -3.48 7.97 -4.93
CA PHE A 234 -3.42 7.50 -3.54
C PHE A 234 -2.42 8.31 -2.70
N LEU A 235 -1.36 8.79 -3.35
CA LEU A 235 -0.28 9.57 -2.78
C LEU A 235 0.36 10.41 -3.88
N GLY A 236 0.78 11.63 -3.57
CA GLY A 236 1.23 12.58 -4.57
C GLY A 236 1.10 14.03 -4.11
N SER A 237 1.02 14.95 -5.06
CA SER A 237 0.87 16.38 -4.80
C SER A 237 0.03 17.10 -5.85
N ASN A 238 -0.71 18.11 -5.41
CA ASN A 238 -1.32 19.14 -6.24
C ASN A 238 -0.55 20.46 -6.11
N GLU A 239 -1.09 21.56 -6.65
CA GLU A 239 -0.40 22.84 -6.65
C GLU A 239 -0.21 23.47 -5.25
N ASN A 240 -0.92 22.97 -4.24
CA ASN A 240 -0.91 23.53 -2.89
C ASN A 240 -0.29 22.60 -1.86
N LEU A 241 -0.54 21.30 -1.96
CA LEU A 241 -0.22 20.31 -0.93
C LEU A 241 0.16 18.96 -1.53
N GLY A 242 0.71 18.09 -0.68
CA GLY A 242 0.92 16.68 -1.00
C GLY A 242 0.91 15.80 0.23
N TRP A 243 0.78 14.50 0.02
CA TRP A 243 0.88 13.51 1.08
C TRP A 243 1.43 12.16 0.60
N SER A 244 1.88 11.37 1.56
CA SER A 244 2.29 9.99 1.37
C SER A 244 1.67 9.08 2.42
N HIS A 245 1.55 7.79 2.08
CA HIS A 245 1.10 6.75 2.99
C HIS A 245 2.24 5.81 3.41
N THR A 246 2.22 5.40 4.67
CA THR A 246 3.04 4.28 5.15
C THR A 246 2.20 3.28 5.95
N TRP A 247 2.67 2.04 6.04
CA TRP A 247 2.06 1.02 6.88
C TRP A 247 2.19 1.35 8.37
N ASN A 248 1.09 1.20 9.12
CA ASN A 248 1.00 1.48 10.56
C ASN A 248 0.66 0.28 11.45
N GLY A 249 0.48 -0.92 10.88
CA GLY A 249 0.34 -2.14 11.69
C GLY A 249 -0.91 -2.24 12.58
N LEU A 250 -1.92 -1.37 12.42
CA LEU A 250 -3.11 -1.34 13.27
C LEU A 250 -3.85 -2.69 13.37
N ASP A 251 -4.30 -3.02 14.58
CA ASP A 251 -5.21 -4.14 14.87
C ASP A 251 -6.68 -3.79 14.60
N LEU A 252 -7.16 -4.23 13.44
CA LEU A 252 -8.51 -3.94 12.94
C LEU A 252 -9.41 -5.17 12.87
N VAL A 253 -8.99 -6.34 13.38
CA VAL A 253 -9.70 -7.62 13.13
C VAL A 253 -9.93 -8.40 14.43
N ASP A 254 -11.21 -8.54 14.79
CA ASP A 254 -11.61 -9.26 16.01
C ASP A 254 -12.25 -10.61 15.69
N THR A 255 -11.97 -11.62 16.52
CA THR A 255 -12.54 -12.97 16.41
C THR A 255 -13.38 -13.31 17.63
N TYR A 256 -14.59 -13.80 17.41
CA TYR A 256 -15.59 -14.08 18.45
C TYR A 256 -15.93 -15.56 18.51
N ARG A 257 -15.89 -16.18 19.68
CA ARG A 257 -16.34 -17.56 19.85
C ARG A 257 -17.81 -17.62 20.24
N LEU A 258 -18.65 -18.13 19.34
CA LEU A 258 -20.09 -18.26 19.61
C LEU A 258 -20.39 -19.38 20.60
N GLU A 259 -21.32 -19.12 21.52
CA GLU A 259 -21.91 -20.14 22.40
C GLU A 259 -23.13 -20.76 21.70
N MET A 260 -22.94 -21.93 21.10
CA MET A 260 -24.00 -22.61 20.34
C MET A 260 -25.00 -23.33 21.26
N HIS A 261 -26.28 -23.28 20.92
CA HIS A 261 -27.32 -24.00 21.63
C HIS A 261 -27.04 -25.52 21.57
N PRO A 262 -27.12 -26.26 22.69
CA PRO A 262 -26.75 -27.68 22.74
C PRO A 262 -27.70 -28.64 21.97
N LYS A 263 -28.81 -28.13 21.44
CA LYS A 263 -29.90 -28.96 20.85
C LYS A 263 -30.47 -28.34 19.57
N LYS A 264 -30.69 -27.02 19.55
CA LYS A 264 -31.20 -26.31 18.38
C LYS A 264 -30.05 -26.01 17.41
N LYS A 265 -30.18 -26.44 16.15
CA LYS A 265 -29.17 -26.24 15.10
C LYS A 265 -29.07 -24.77 14.71
N ASP A 266 -27.84 -24.32 14.42
CA ASP A 266 -27.53 -22.97 13.94
C ASP A 266 -28.15 -21.88 14.85
N THR A 267 -28.22 -22.13 16.16
CA THR A 267 -28.72 -21.21 17.18
C THR A 267 -27.59 -20.91 18.17
N TYR A 268 -27.36 -19.66 18.53
CA TYR A 268 -26.30 -19.22 19.44
C TYR A 268 -26.85 -18.23 20.48
N LYS A 269 -26.17 -18.12 21.61
CA LYS A 269 -26.56 -17.23 22.70
C LYS A 269 -26.05 -15.82 22.43
N PHE A 270 -26.86 -14.80 22.72
CA PHE A 270 -26.48 -13.39 22.72
C PHE A 270 -27.29 -12.63 23.77
N ASP A 271 -26.62 -12.04 24.76
CA ASP A 271 -27.23 -11.33 25.89
C ASP A 271 -28.36 -12.11 26.58
N GLY A 272 -28.12 -13.40 26.80
CA GLY A 272 -29.09 -14.30 27.43
C GLY A 272 -30.11 -14.93 26.46
N GLU A 273 -30.32 -14.34 25.30
CA GLU A 273 -31.28 -14.79 24.29
C GLU A 273 -30.68 -15.77 23.28
N TRP A 274 -31.52 -16.62 22.70
CA TRP A 274 -31.10 -17.58 21.67
C TRP A 274 -31.44 -17.07 20.26
N LEU A 275 -30.42 -16.58 19.55
CA LEU A 275 -30.54 -16.09 18.18
C LEU A 275 -30.21 -17.18 17.16
N LYS A 276 -30.82 -17.09 15.98
CA LYS A 276 -30.52 -18.01 14.87
C LYS A 276 -29.46 -17.39 13.96
N LEU A 277 -28.44 -18.17 13.59
CA LEU A 277 -27.50 -17.76 12.57
C LEU A 277 -28.22 -17.57 11.25
N GLU A 278 -27.95 -16.45 10.58
CA GLU A 278 -28.35 -16.28 9.20
C GLU A 278 -27.51 -17.24 8.35
N LYS A 279 -28.15 -18.02 7.48
CA LYS A 279 -27.47 -19.02 6.66
C LYS A 279 -27.63 -18.68 5.19
N ARG A 280 -26.51 -18.54 4.48
CA ARG A 280 -26.51 -18.35 3.03
C ARG A 280 -25.78 -19.48 2.32
N ASN A 281 -26.28 -19.82 1.14
CA ASN A 281 -25.57 -20.69 0.21
C ASN A 281 -24.75 -19.80 -0.72
N VAL A 282 -23.43 -19.89 -0.62
CA VAL A 282 -22.51 -19.22 -1.53
C VAL A 282 -22.24 -20.15 -2.72
N TRP A 283 -22.56 -19.70 -3.93
CA TRP A 283 -22.33 -20.46 -5.15
C TRP A 283 -21.10 -19.91 -5.88
N LEU A 284 -19.97 -20.58 -5.70
CA LEU A 284 -18.72 -20.23 -6.37
C LEU A 284 -18.73 -20.85 -7.77
N LYS A 285 -18.36 -20.09 -8.80
CA LYS A 285 -18.22 -20.66 -10.16
C LYS A 285 -16.74 -20.89 -10.41
N VAL A 286 -16.30 -22.14 -10.41
CA VAL A 286 -14.89 -22.52 -10.39
C VAL A 286 -14.49 -23.17 -11.70
N LYS A 287 -13.43 -22.67 -12.34
CA LYS A 287 -12.84 -23.31 -13.53
C LYS A 287 -12.04 -24.56 -13.13
N VAL A 288 -12.45 -25.72 -13.62
CA VAL A 288 -11.80 -27.03 -13.42
C VAL A 288 -11.69 -27.72 -14.77
N GLY A 289 -10.47 -28.03 -15.21
CA GLY A 289 -10.24 -28.72 -16.49
C GLY A 289 -10.83 -27.98 -17.70
N GLY A 290 -10.81 -26.65 -17.70
CA GLY A 290 -11.37 -25.82 -18.78
C GLY A 290 -12.88 -25.55 -18.69
N ILE A 291 -13.62 -26.27 -17.84
CA ILE A 291 -15.08 -26.10 -17.65
C ILE A 291 -15.34 -25.33 -16.35
N THR A 292 -16.32 -24.43 -16.34
CA THR A 292 -16.74 -23.73 -15.12
C THR A 292 -17.85 -24.51 -14.42
N LEU A 293 -17.61 -24.98 -13.20
CA LEU A 293 -18.56 -25.74 -12.39
C LEU A 293 -19.06 -24.92 -11.18
N PRO A 294 -20.35 -24.98 -10.83
CA PRO A 294 -20.86 -24.37 -9.61
C PRO A 294 -20.49 -25.22 -8.38
N VAL A 295 -19.77 -24.62 -7.42
CA VAL A 295 -19.42 -25.21 -6.13
C VAL A 295 -20.19 -24.50 -5.03
N LYS A 296 -21.04 -25.26 -4.34
CA LYS A 296 -21.85 -24.74 -3.23
C LYS A 296 -21.05 -24.76 -1.92
N GLN A 297 -20.94 -23.62 -1.27
CA GLN A 297 -20.40 -23.47 0.09
C GLN A 297 -21.48 -22.94 1.03
N LYS A 298 -21.46 -23.38 2.29
CA LYS A 298 -22.32 -22.82 3.33
C LYS A 298 -21.56 -21.73 4.06
N ALA A 299 -22.22 -20.61 4.30
CA ALA A 299 -21.72 -19.54 5.14
C ALA A 299 -22.82 -19.14 6.14
N TRP A 300 -22.39 -18.66 7.30
CA TRP A 300 -23.27 -18.20 8.36
C TRP A 300 -22.93 -16.76 8.73
N TRP A 301 -23.88 -16.03 9.30
CA TRP A 301 -23.66 -14.73 9.92
C TRP A 301 -24.33 -14.70 11.28
N SER A 302 -23.62 -14.15 12.26
CA SER A 302 -24.13 -13.75 13.57
C SER A 302 -24.23 -12.23 13.62
N VAL A 303 -24.68 -11.68 14.74
CA VAL A 303 -24.65 -10.22 14.99
C VAL A 303 -23.22 -9.63 14.91
N TYR A 304 -22.18 -10.43 15.14
CA TYR A 304 -20.78 -9.97 15.03
C TYR A 304 -20.30 -9.88 13.57
N GLY A 305 -20.93 -10.65 12.66
CA GLY A 305 -20.53 -10.70 11.27
C GLY A 305 -20.33 -12.12 10.73
N PRO A 306 -19.50 -12.27 9.67
CA PRO A 306 -19.26 -13.55 9.01
C PRO A 306 -18.83 -14.64 9.99
N THR A 307 -19.52 -15.78 9.94
CA THR A 307 -19.37 -16.90 10.88
C THR A 307 -18.95 -18.19 10.17
N LEU A 308 -17.93 -18.83 10.71
CA LEU A 308 -17.34 -20.07 10.21
C LEU A 308 -17.38 -21.16 11.27
N LYS A 309 -17.56 -22.40 10.82
CA LYS A 309 -17.41 -23.59 11.65
C LYS A 309 -16.02 -24.18 11.48
N SER A 310 -15.26 -24.27 12.56
CA SER A 310 -13.94 -24.93 12.61
C SER A 310 -14.05 -26.44 12.45
N LYS A 311 -12.92 -27.11 12.13
CA LYS A 311 -12.83 -28.59 12.08
C LYS A 311 -13.24 -29.26 13.40
N GLY A 312 -12.96 -28.61 14.54
CA GLY A 312 -13.35 -29.08 15.88
C GLY A 312 -14.82 -28.83 16.24
N GLY A 313 -15.65 -28.38 15.29
CA GLY A 313 -17.10 -28.20 15.48
C GLY A 313 -17.52 -26.90 16.16
N LYS A 314 -16.57 -26.07 16.60
CA LYS A 314 -16.82 -24.74 17.21
C LYS A 314 -17.09 -23.69 16.14
N TYR A 315 -17.91 -22.70 16.46
CA TYR A 315 -18.29 -21.60 15.57
C TYR A 315 -17.59 -20.30 16.01
N TYR A 316 -17.05 -19.59 15.02
CA TYR A 316 -16.33 -18.34 15.22
C TYR A 316 -16.84 -17.28 14.26
N SER A 317 -17.04 -16.07 14.75
CA SER A 317 -17.35 -14.91 13.90
C SER A 317 -16.12 -14.01 13.77
N VAL A 318 -16.03 -13.29 12.65
CA VAL A 318 -14.97 -12.31 12.39
C VAL A 318 -15.61 -10.96 12.17
N ARG A 319 -15.04 -9.90 12.75
CA ARG A 319 -15.43 -8.51 12.49
C ARG A 319 -14.19 -7.71 12.15
N CYS A 320 -14.23 -6.91 11.09
CA CYS A 320 -13.13 -6.02 10.73
C CYS A 320 -13.65 -4.64 10.37
N ALA A 321 -12.93 -3.62 10.80
CA ALA A 321 -13.26 -2.22 10.53
C ALA A 321 -13.30 -1.91 9.01
N ALA A 322 -12.40 -2.52 8.24
CA ALA A 322 -12.22 -2.25 6.80
C ALA A 322 -13.42 -2.62 5.90
N PHE A 323 -14.41 -3.36 6.40
CA PHE A 323 -15.68 -3.60 5.68
C PHE A 323 -16.90 -3.03 6.42
N GLN A 324 -16.72 -1.99 7.25
CA GLN A 324 -17.84 -1.27 7.88
C GLN A 324 -18.26 0.00 7.10
N ASP A 325 -17.39 0.48 6.20
CA ASP A 325 -17.60 1.65 5.35
C ASP A 325 -17.32 1.32 3.87
N ILE A 326 -17.90 2.10 2.96
CA ILE A 326 -17.75 1.95 1.50
C ILE A 326 -17.15 3.20 0.82
N ARG A 327 -16.94 4.29 1.56
CA ARG A 327 -16.55 5.62 1.06
C ARG A 327 -15.04 5.81 0.89
N VAL A 328 -14.24 4.74 0.99
CA VAL A 328 -12.77 4.81 0.91
C VAL A 328 -12.27 5.53 -0.35
N ALA A 329 -12.79 5.18 -1.52
CA ALA A 329 -12.36 5.80 -2.78
C ALA A 329 -12.79 7.27 -2.84
N GLU A 330 -13.95 7.59 -2.26
CA GLU A 330 -14.43 8.96 -2.14
C GLU A 330 -13.53 9.79 -1.21
N GLN A 331 -13.06 9.21 -0.11
CA GLN A 331 -12.16 9.91 0.80
C GLN A 331 -10.86 10.31 0.10
N TRP A 332 -10.23 9.41 -0.66
CA TRP A 332 -9.08 9.79 -1.48
C TRP A 332 -9.43 10.87 -2.51
N TYR A 333 -10.60 10.77 -3.17
CA TYR A 333 -11.06 11.82 -4.09
C TYR A 333 -11.20 13.20 -3.41
N ARG A 334 -11.73 13.26 -2.17
CA ARG A 334 -11.78 14.50 -1.40
C ARG A 334 -10.38 15.03 -1.06
N MET A 335 -9.46 14.15 -0.63
CA MET A 335 -8.06 14.52 -0.38
C MET A 335 -7.35 15.06 -1.64
N ASN A 336 -7.64 14.47 -2.82
CA ASN A 336 -7.08 14.90 -4.11
C ASN A 336 -7.47 16.34 -4.46
N ARG A 337 -8.67 16.77 -4.04
CA ARG A 337 -9.24 18.09 -4.32
C ARG A 337 -8.97 19.14 -3.24
N SER A 338 -8.42 18.76 -2.10
CA SER A 338 -8.12 19.68 -1.00
C SER A 338 -7.09 20.73 -1.44
N LYS A 339 -7.32 21.99 -1.04
CA LYS A 339 -6.46 23.13 -1.40
C LYS A 339 -5.58 23.63 -0.26
N ASN A 340 -5.81 23.13 0.95
CA ASN A 340 -5.12 23.51 2.16
C ASN A 340 -5.35 22.44 3.24
N PHE A 341 -4.65 22.58 4.37
CA PHE A 341 -4.72 21.62 5.46
C PHE A 341 -6.12 21.51 6.09
N THR A 342 -6.91 22.58 6.12
CA THR A 342 -8.29 22.53 6.65
C THR A 342 -9.17 21.62 5.81
N GLU A 343 -9.20 21.83 4.49
CA GLU A 343 -9.96 20.97 3.57
C GLU A 343 -9.43 19.52 3.55
N PHE A 344 -8.11 19.34 3.75
CA PHE A 344 -7.52 18.01 3.88
C PHE A 344 -7.99 17.32 5.17
N ASN A 345 -8.02 18.04 6.29
CA ASN A 345 -8.50 17.50 7.57
C ASN A 345 -10.01 17.16 7.52
N GLU A 346 -10.83 17.99 6.86
CA GLU A 346 -12.24 17.67 6.60
C GLU A 346 -12.40 16.37 5.79
N ALA A 347 -11.50 16.11 4.84
CA ALA A 347 -11.47 14.84 4.13
C ALA A 347 -11.04 13.68 5.05
N LEU A 348 -10.14 13.89 6.01
CA LEU A 348 -9.79 12.89 7.02
C LEU A 348 -10.97 12.54 7.93
N ASP A 349 -11.80 13.52 8.29
CA ASP A 349 -12.98 13.35 9.15
C ASP A 349 -14.07 12.45 8.55
N MET A 350 -14.00 12.16 7.25
CA MET A 350 -14.83 11.12 6.62
C MET A 350 -14.67 9.75 7.30
N HIS A 351 -13.48 9.50 7.88
CA HIS A 351 -13.12 8.30 8.64
C HIS A 351 -13.33 6.97 7.89
N ALA A 352 -13.19 6.97 6.56
CA ALA A 352 -13.54 5.83 5.69
C ALA A 352 -12.34 4.96 5.28
N LEU A 353 -11.14 5.51 5.26
CA LEU A 353 -9.88 4.80 5.06
C LEU A 353 -9.59 3.95 6.31
N ALA A 354 -9.56 2.64 6.16
CA ALA A 354 -9.38 1.73 7.30
C ALA A 354 -8.02 1.90 8.01
N ARG A 355 -7.02 2.35 7.27
CA ARG A 355 -5.66 2.61 7.69
C ARG A 355 -4.99 3.52 6.67
N PHE A 356 -4.02 4.29 7.13
CA PHE A 356 -2.56 4.18 6.94
C PHE A 356 -1.94 5.32 7.77
N ASN A 357 -0.63 5.30 8.02
CA ASN A 357 0.00 6.57 8.39
C ASN A 357 -0.14 7.57 7.24
N ILE A 358 -0.26 8.85 7.54
CA ILE A 358 -0.27 9.94 6.55
C ILE A 358 0.79 10.95 6.95
N VAL A 359 1.70 11.26 6.04
CA VAL A 359 2.59 12.43 6.16
C VAL A 359 2.18 13.43 5.09
N TYR A 360 1.93 14.66 5.49
CA TYR A 360 1.41 15.76 4.69
C TYR A 360 2.37 16.95 4.72
N ALA A 361 2.42 17.69 3.61
CA ALA A 361 3.10 18.97 3.52
C ALA A 361 2.37 19.93 2.57
N ASP A 362 2.47 21.24 2.80
CA ASP A 362 1.93 22.25 1.89
C ASP A 362 2.76 23.53 1.75
N ARG A 363 2.37 24.35 0.77
CA ARG A 363 2.95 25.67 0.50
C ARG A 363 2.71 26.72 1.59
N TYR A 364 1.84 26.43 2.55
CA TYR A 364 1.51 27.31 3.67
C TYR A 364 2.37 27.02 4.91
N ASP A 365 3.47 26.30 4.72
CA ASP A 365 4.42 25.91 5.76
C ASP A 365 3.88 24.88 6.76
N THR A 366 2.77 24.21 6.42
CA THR A 366 2.18 23.15 7.24
C THR A 366 2.80 21.81 6.90
N ILE A 367 3.28 21.12 7.92
CA ILE A 367 3.63 19.71 7.89
C ILE A 367 2.83 18.97 8.95
N HIS A 368 2.36 17.78 8.60
CA HIS A 368 1.51 16.99 9.47
C HIS A 368 1.80 15.50 9.35
N TYR A 369 1.71 14.80 10.48
CA TYR A 369 1.68 13.34 10.56
C TYR A 369 0.45 12.91 11.34
N ILE A 370 -0.20 11.82 10.90
CA ILE A 370 -1.22 11.12 11.68
C ILE A 370 -1.11 9.61 11.48
N ASP A 371 -1.22 8.86 12.58
CA ASP A 371 -1.43 7.40 12.54
C ASP A 371 -2.91 7.08 12.30
N TYR A 372 -3.33 7.24 11.06
CA TYR A 372 -4.73 7.27 10.70
C TYR A 372 -5.31 5.85 10.51
N GLY A 373 -6.53 5.61 11.02
CA GLY A 373 -7.27 4.39 10.76
C GLY A 373 -8.59 4.25 11.50
N MET A 374 -9.40 3.28 11.08
CA MET A 374 -10.71 2.96 11.68
C MET A 374 -10.55 2.07 12.91
N ILE A 375 -9.98 2.62 13.99
CA ILE A 375 -9.71 1.84 15.21
C ILE A 375 -11.00 1.61 16.00
N PRO A 376 -11.42 0.36 16.26
CA PRO A 376 -12.61 0.10 17.06
C PRO A 376 -12.47 0.58 18.51
N ASP A 377 -13.51 1.24 19.02
CA ASP A 377 -13.62 1.59 20.44
C ASP A 377 -14.04 0.35 21.23
N ARG A 378 -13.07 -0.24 21.93
CA ARG A 378 -13.14 -1.57 22.53
C ARG A 378 -13.21 -1.49 24.06
N ASP A 379 -14.05 -2.32 24.67
CA ASP A 379 -14.05 -2.50 26.12
C ASP A 379 -12.73 -3.13 26.60
N ILE A 380 -11.99 -2.36 27.38
CA ILE A 380 -10.64 -2.69 27.87
C ILE A 380 -10.59 -3.84 28.89
N SER A 381 -11.75 -4.33 29.36
CA SER A 381 -11.82 -5.51 30.22
C SER A 381 -11.51 -6.82 29.48
N TRP A 382 -11.45 -6.79 28.14
CA TRP A 382 -11.15 -7.94 27.29
C TRP A 382 -9.75 -7.88 26.67
N ASP A 383 -9.18 -9.05 26.43
CA ASP A 383 -7.95 -9.22 25.67
C ASP A 383 -8.28 -9.45 24.18
N TRP A 384 -8.28 -8.36 23.41
CA TRP A 384 -8.70 -8.34 22.00
C TRP A 384 -7.69 -8.96 21.03
N GLU A 385 -6.45 -9.19 21.46
CA GLU A 385 -5.48 -10.00 20.69
C GLU A 385 -5.90 -11.47 20.61
N LYS A 386 -6.84 -11.90 21.48
CA LYS A 386 -7.36 -13.26 21.56
C LYS A 386 -8.79 -13.33 21.03
N THR A 387 -9.26 -14.57 20.89
CA THR A 387 -10.69 -14.79 20.63
C THR A 387 -11.51 -14.41 21.85
N VAL A 388 -12.36 -13.39 21.71
CA VAL A 388 -13.26 -12.90 22.76
C VAL A 388 -14.60 -13.66 22.75
N PRO A 389 -15.41 -13.58 23.82
CA PRO A 389 -16.75 -14.17 23.83
C PRO A 389 -17.63 -13.64 22.68
N GLY A 390 -18.39 -14.53 22.05
CA GLY A 390 -19.33 -14.18 20.98
C GLY A 390 -20.77 -14.37 21.43
N ASN A 391 -21.10 -13.96 22.66
CA ASN A 391 -22.39 -14.17 23.28
C ASN A 391 -22.91 -12.98 24.09
N THR A 392 -22.27 -11.80 23.98
CA THR A 392 -22.72 -10.58 24.66
C THR A 392 -22.42 -9.30 23.89
N SER A 393 -23.30 -8.30 23.97
CA SER A 393 -23.09 -6.97 23.39
C SER A 393 -21.86 -6.25 23.93
N LEU A 394 -21.36 -6.58 25.13
CA LEU A 394 -20.13 -5.98 25.70
C LEU A 394 -18.87 -6.20 24.83
N THR A 395 -18.90 -7.20 23.96
CA THR A 395 -17.81 -7.50 23.01
C THR A 395 -18.16 -7.09 21.58
N LEU A 396 -19.36 -6.59 21.32
CA LEU A 396 -19.76 -6.14 20.00
C LEU A 396 -19.48 -4.64 19.86
N TRP A 397 -18.30 -4.29 19.37
CA TRP A 397 -18.01 -2.90 19.05
C TRP A 397 -18.81 -2.43 17.82
N ASP A 398 -19.33 -1.22 17.91
CA ASP A 398 -20.08 -0.51 16.87
C ASP A 398 -19.61 0.94 16.66
N LYS A 399 -18.63 1.38 17.45
CA LYS A 399 -18.01 2.71 17.38
C LYS A 399 -16.53 2.60 17.05
N LEU A 400 -16.01 3.70 16.49
CA LEU A 400 -14.60 3.90 16.22
C LEU A 400 -14.08 5.04 17.10
N ILE A 401 -12.79 5.00 17.41
CA ILE A 401 -12.09 6.10 18.06
C ILE A 401 -12.08 7.31 17.10
N PRO A 402 -12.51 8.51 17.54
CA PRO A 402 -12.52 9.71 16.68
C PRO A 402 -11.13 10.04 16.12
N VAL A 403 -11.08 10.59 14.90
CA VAL A 403 -9.82 10.97 14.20
C VAL A 403 -8.95 11.91 15.05
N ASP A 404 -9.55 12.91 15.69
CA ASP A 404 -8.83 13.85 16.57
C ASP A 404 -8.15 13.19 17.78
N SER A 405 -8.58 11.98 18.17
CA SER A 405 -7.98 11.22 19.27
C SER A 405 -6.80 10.35 18.83
N LEU A 406 -6.50 10.26 17.54
CA LEU A 406 -5.40 9.45 17.02
C LEU A 406 -4.04 10.15 17.25
N PRO A 407 -2.93 9.41 17.37
CA PRO A 407 -1.59 9.98 17.42
C PRO A 407 -1.31 10.84 16.19
N GLN A 408 -0.98 12.11 16.40
CA GLN A 408 -0.74 13.07 15.35
C GLN A 408 0.21 14.20 15.77
N TYR A 409 0.94 14.77 14.80
CA TYR A 409 1.82 15.92 14.98
C TYR A 409 1.52 16.93 13.88
N THR A 410 1.39 18.21 14.26
CA THR A 410 1.27 19.31 13.31
C THR A 410 2.30 20.37 13.66
N ASN A 411 3.17 20.72 12.71
CA ASN A 411 4.19 21.76 12.84
C ASN A 411 5.01 21.69 14.14
N PRO A 412 5.66 20.56 14.48
CA PRO A 412 6.58 20.50 15.61
C PRO A 412 7.69 21.54 15.44
N GLU A 413 8.22 22.08 16.55
CA GLU A 413 9.17 23.21 16.49
C GLU A 413 10.49 22.88 15.79
N CYS A 414 10.91 21.62 15.79
CA CYS A 414 12.09 21.18 15.04
C CYS A 414 11.89 21.15 13.52
N GLY A 415 10.67 21.35 13.03
CA GLY A 415 10.40 21.57 11.61
C GLY A 415 10.38 20.33 10.73
N TYR A 416 10.26 19.12 11.29
CA TYR A 416 10.10 17.90 10.50
C TYR A 416 9.15 16.88 11.14
N VAL A 417 8.49 16.10 10.28
CA VAL A 417 7.74 14.88 10.64
C VAL A 417 8.13 13.76 9.68
N PHE A 418 8.08 12.51 10.15
CA PHE A 418 8.45 11.35 9.33
C PHE A 418 7.76 10.07 9.80
N ASN A 419 7.70 9.09 8.90
CA ASN A 419 7.43 7.71 9.25
C ASN A 419 8.09 6.76 8.25
N SER A 420 8.73 5.71 8.78
CA SER A 420 9.34 4.62 8.02
C SER A 420 8.76 3.26 8.46
N ASN A 421 7.45 3.19 8.72
CA ASN A 421 6.74 2.08 9.39
C ASN A 421 7.16 1.85 10.86
N ASN A 422 7.66 2.90 11.50
CA ASN A 422 7.97 2.91 12.91
C ASN A 422 6.74 3.32 13.74
N ALA A 423 6.87 3.21 15.07
CA ALA A 423 5.83 3.58 16.01
C ALA A 423 5.40 5.05 15.83
N PRO A 424 4.10 5.38 16.02
CA PRO A 424 3.61 6.74 15.89
C PRO A 424 4.14 7.67 16.99
N PHE A 425 4.75 7.09 18.03
CA PHE A 425 5.39 7.79 19.14
C PHE A 425 6.83 8.25 18.81
N ASN A 426 7.30 7.98 17.59
CA ASN A 426 8.62 8.39 17.10
C ASN A 426 8.49 8.97 15.68
N ALA A 427 7.70 10.02 15.51
CA ALA A 427 7.44 10.61 14.19
C ALA A 427 8.01 12.02 14.02
N THR A 428 8.70 12.56 15.03
CA THR A 428 9.40 13.84 14.98
C THR A 428 10.64 13.81 15.89
N CYS A 429 11.22 14.97 16.22
CA CYS A 429 12.31 15.10 17.17
C CYS A 429 11.91 14.70 18.60
N ASP A 430 12.87 14.19 19.37
CA ASP A 430 12.64 13.55 20.68
C ASP A 430 11.87 14.42 21.68
N GLN A 431 12.11 15.73 21.67
CA GLN A 431 11.45 16.67 22.59
C GLN A 431 9.93 16.78 22.35
N TYR A 432 9.46 16.51 21.13
CA TYR A 432 8.07 16.71 20.73
C TYR A 432 7.32 15.41 20.45
N ASN A 433 8.00 14.27 20.54
CA ASN A 433 7.37 12.96 20.37
C ASN A 433 6.31 12.71 21.47
N LEU A 434 5.19 12.12 21.07
CA LEU A 434 4.11 11.73 21.97
C LEU A 434 4.58 10.56 22.84
N SER A 435 4.06 10.51 24.07
CA SER A 435 4.25 9.36 24.95
C SER A 435 3.21 8.29 24.64
N ASP A 436 3.66 7.04 24.44
CA ASP A 436 2.78 5.88 24.26
C ASP A 436 1.83 5.67 25.45
N ALA A 437 2.26 6.05 26.66
CA ALA A 437 1.46 6.01 27.88
C ALA A 437 0.21 6.92 27.85
N MET A 438 0.10 7.83 26.89
CA MET A 438 -1.11 8.63 26.67
C MET A 438 -2.23 7.83 26.01
N TYR A 439 -1.91 6.66 25.42
CA TYR A 439 -2.83 5.86 24.63
C TYR A 439 -3.06 4.51 25.30
N HIS A 440 -4.30 4.03 25.23
CA HIS A 440 -4.61 2.71 25.78
C HIS A 440 -4.03 1.63 24.86
N ARG A 441 -3.32 0.64 25.40
CA ARG A 441 -2.73 -0.47 24.62
C ARG A 441 -3.73 -1.21 23.70
N HIS A 442 -5.02 -1.24 24.08
CA HIS A 442 -6.09 -1.87 23.30
C HIS A 442 -6.49 -1.09 22.04
N MET A 443 -5.97 0.11 21.85
CA MET A 443 -6.06 0.83 20.57
C MET A 443 -5.17 0.17 19.50
N GLY A 444 -4.23 -0.69 19.90
CA GLY A 444 -3.48 -1.55 18.97
C GLY A 444 -2.48 -0.80 18.08
N PHE A 445 -1.95 0.32 18.57
CA PHE A 445 -0.88 1.06 17.90
C PHE A 445 0.42 0.25 17.86
N TRP A 446 1.17 0.44 16.78
CA TRP A 446 2.49 -0.15 16.64
C TRP A 446 3.48 0.49 17.61
N THR A 447 4.22 -0.30 18.40
CA THR A 447 5.09 0.22 19.47
C THR A 447 6.58 0.07 19.19
N HIS A 448 6.95 -0.30 17.96
CA HIS A 448 8.33 -0.63 17.62
C HIS A 448 8.91 0.29 16.55
N ASP A 449 10.18 0.66 16.73
CA ASP A 449 11.00 1.33 15.73
C ASP A 449 11.78 0.32 14.87
N ASN A 450 12.37 0.80 13.78
CA ASN A 450 13.19 -0.01 12.88
C ASN A 450 14.48 0.71 12.47
N ASN A 451 15.35 0.04 11.71
CA ASN A 451 16.64 0.62 11.33
C ASN A 451 16.45 1.89 10.47
N ARG A 452 15.45 1.94 9.59
CA ARG A 452 15.18 3.13 8.75
C ARG A 452 14.81 4.36 9.57
N SER A 453 13.95 4.21 10.57
CA SER A 453 13.54 5.34 11.42
C SER A 453 14.69 5.85 12.29
N ILE A 454 15.54 4.96 12.81
CA ILE A 454 16.73 5.36 13.55
C ILE A 454 17.75 6.05 12.64
N GLN A 455 17.97 5.53 11.43
CA GLN A 455 18.90 6.12 10.49
C GLN A 455 18.42 7.50 10.01
N PHE A 456 17.12 7.67 9.75
CA PHE A 456 16.54 8.98 9.45
C PHE A 456 16.87 9.99 10.56
N LYS A 457 16.66 9.61 11.83
CA LYS A 457 16.97 10.47 12.99
C LYS A 457 18.44 10.81 13.09
N ASN A 458 19.34 9.85 12.86
CA ASN A 458 20.78 10.11 12.82
C ASN A 458 21.09 11.20 11.78
N LEU A 459 20.62 11.05 10.54
CA LEU A 459 20.90 11.97 9.44
C LEU A 459 20.35 13.38 9.65
N VAL A 460 19.15 13.52 10.24
CA VAL A 460 18.57 14.85 10.51
C VAL A 460 19.17 15.50 11.76
N SER A 461 19.66 14.72 12.73
CA SER A 461 20.32 15.26 13.93
C SER A 461 21.70 15.86 13.67
N GLU A 462 22.34 15.49 12.56
CA GLU A 462 23.66 15.99 12.15
C GLU A 462 23.62 17.40 11.57
N VAL A 463 22.43 17.93 11.28
CA VAL A 463 22.25 19.22 10.59
C VAL A 463 21.24 20.10 11.30
N SER A 464 21.43 21.41 11.24
CA SER A 464 20.44 22.37 11.75
C SER A 464 19.37 22.71 10.73
N GLN A 465 19.71 22.61 9.44
CA GLN A 465 18.82 22.83 8.31
C GLN A 465 19.21 21.93 7.13
N VAL A 466 18.26 21.69 6.23
CA VAL A 466 18.39 20.86 5.03
C VAL A 466 18.10 21.69 3.79
N ASP A 467 18.98 21.64 2.79
CA ASP A 467 18.70 22.12 1.44
C ASP A 467 18.13 20.98 0.56
N TRP A 468 17.72 21.31 -0.67
CA TRP A 468 17.13 20.34 -1.58
C TRP A 468 18.03 19.12 -1.86
N GLU A 469 19.34 19.31 -1.95
CA GLU A 469 20.26 18.21 -2.26
C GLU A 469 20.48 17.30 -1.04
N LYS A 470 20.60 17.87 0.17
CA LYS A 470 20.65 17.09 1.41
C LYS A 470 19.32 16.35 1.65
N PHE A 471 18.18 16.96 1.32
CA PHE A 471 16.86 16.31 1.39
C PHE A 471 16.81 15.05 0.52
N LYS A 472 17.26 15.16 -0.74
CA LYS A 472 17.40 14.01 -1.65
C LYS A 472 18.42 12.99 -1.14
N ALA A 473 19.55 13.43 -0.60
CA ALA A 473 20.56 12.53 -0.07
C ALA A 473 20.04 11.69 1.11
N ILE A 474 19.17 12.25 1.97
CA ILE A 474 18.50 11.50 3.05
C ILE A 474 17.60 10.41 2.47
N LYS A 475 16.76 10.74 1.46
CA LYS A 475 15.90 9.74 0.78
C LYS A 475 16.69 8.57 0.21
N TRP A 476 17.88 8.85 -0.35
CA TRP A 476 18.70 7.87 -1.05
C TRP A 476 19.77 7.20 -0.17
N ASP A 477 19.70 7.37 1.15
CA ASP A 477 20.65 6.77 2.08
C ASP A 477 20.51 5.23 2.14
N GLN A 478 21.64 4.53 2.10
CA GLN A 478 21.74 3.07 2.06
C GLN A 478 22.51 2.51 3.27
N GLN A 479 22.52 3.25 4.38
CA GLN A 479 23.31 2.92 5.56
C GLN A 479 22.41 2.31 6.65
N LEU A 480 22.84 1.21 7.25
CA LEU A 480 22.22 0.73 8.49
C LEU A 480 22.75 1.52 9.70
N PRO A 481 21.91 1.86 10.68
CA PRO A 481 22.32 2.62 11.86
C PRO A 481 23.12 1.73 12.82
N THR A 482 24.29 2.20 13.27
CA THR A 482 25.12 1.44 14.21
C THR A 482 24.62 1.49 15.65
N ASN A 483 23.66 2.38 15.96
CA ASN A 483 23.09 2.60 17.29
C ASN A 483 21.74 1.89 17.52
N HIS A 484 21.26 1.08 16.58
CA HIS A 484 20.02 0.32 16.76
C HIS A 484 20.26 -1.07 17.36
N VAL A 485 19.27 -1.60 18.10
CA VAL A 485 19.35 -2.89 18.79
C VAL A 485 19.60 -4.07 17.85
N PHE A 486 19.19 -3.97 16.58
CA PHE A 486 19.51 -4.96 15.55
C PHE A 486 21.03 -5.11 15.38
N VAL A 487 21.73 -4.02 15.09
CA VAL A 487 23.18 -4.05 14.87
C VAL A 487 23.88 -4.48 16.15
N GLU A 488 23.46 -4.00 17.32
CA GLU A 488 24.01 -4.44 18.61
C GLU A 488 23.85 -5.94 18.86
N SER A 489 22.71 -6.52 18.47
CA SER A 489 22.44 -7.96 18.60
C SER A 489 23.32 -8.83 17.71
N MET A 490 23.78 -8.26 16.59
CA MET A 490 24.58 -8.97 15.59
C MET A 490 26.10 -8.83 15.83
N LYS A 491 26.52 -8.06 16.85
CA LYS A 491 27.93 -7.65 17.03
C LYS A 491 28.94 -8.74 17.25
N ASN A 492 28.54 -9.84 17.86
CA ASN A 492 29.45 -10.96 18.10
C ASN A 492 29.90 -11.60 16.78
N GLY A 493 29.10 -11.49 15.72
CA GLY A 493 29.47 -12.00 14.39
C GLY A 493 30.43 -11.09 13.63
N TYR A 494 30.07 -9.82 13.47
CA TYR A 494 30.88 -8.86 12.71
C TYR A 494 32.05 -8.24 13.50
N LYS A 495 32.25 -8.67 14.75
CA LYS A 495 33.45 -8.40 15.55
C LYS A 495 34.10 -9.70 16.04
N MET A 496 33.89 -10.80 15.34
CA MET A 496 34.41 -12.11 15.71
C MET A 496 35.95 -12.13 15.63
N ASP A 497 36.58 -12.78 16.61
CA ASP A 497 38.03 -12.97 16.66
C ASP A 497 38.45 -14.10 15.72
N ALA A 498 39.02 -13.72 14.57
CA ALA A 498 39.47 -14.65 13.54
C ALA A 498 40.51 -15.67 14.04
N SER A 499 41.27 -15.37 15.10
CA SER A 499 42.28 -16.28 15.64
C SER A 499 41.68 -17.53 16.29
N LYS A 500 40.40 -17.47 16.70
CA LYS A 500 39.66 -18.59 17.27
C LYS A 500 39.07 -19.54 16.23
N HIS A 501 39.01 -19.10 14.97
CA HIS A 501 38.40 -19.82 13.85
C HIS A 501 39.30 -19.72 12.60
N PRO A 502 40.54 -20.26 12.64
CA PRO A 502 41.51 -20.12 11.56
C PRO A 502 41.02 -20.65 10.20
N GLU A 503 40.08 -21.59 10.19
CA GLU A 503 39.46 -22.19 9.01
C GLU A 503 38.56 -21.25 8.20
N ILE A 504 38.04 -20.19 8.83
CA ILE A 504 37.16 -19.17 8.21
C ILE A 504 37.67 -17.74 8.48
N ALA A 505 38.96 -17.59 8.80
CA ALA A 505 39.55 -16.31 9.18
C ALA A 505 39.46 -15.25 8.07
N ASP A 506 39.55 -15.67 6.80
CA ASP A 506 39.35 -14.81 5.62
C ASP A 506 37.93 -14.22 5.58
N ALA A 507 36.91 -15.06 5.79
CA ALA A 507 35.50 -14.68 5.81
C ALA A 507 35.12 -13.80 7.01
N ILE A 508 35.65 -14.12 8.20
CA ILE A 508 35.53 -13.24 9.38
C ILE A 508 36.15 -11.87 9.07
N GLY A 509 37.30 -11.85 8.38
CA GLY A 509 37.94 -10.62 7.95
C GLY A 509 37.06 -9.74 7.04
N VAL A 510 36.23 -10.33 6.18
CA VAL A 510 35.26 -9.59 5.35
C VAL A 510 34.19 -8.93 6.24
N LEU A 511 33.58 -9.70 7.15
CA LEU A 511 32.54 -9.17 8.06
C LEU A 511 33.08 -8.02 8.93
N ASN A 512 34.29 -8.17 9.48
CA ASN A 512 34.89 -7.17 10.37
C ASN A 512 35.20 -5.84 9.66
N ARG A 513 35.25 -5.82 8.33
CA ARG A 513 35.48 -4.60 7.52
C ARG A 513 34.20 -4.02 6.94
N TRP A 514 33.06 -4.67 7.08
CA TRP A 514 31.80 -4.13 6.59
C TRP A 514 31.42 -2.89 7.39
N ASP A 515 31.17 -1.80 6.67
CA ASP A 515 30.81 -0.49 7.19
C ASP A 515 29.30 -0.34 7.42
N PHE A 516 28.53 -1.43 7.31
CA PHE A 516 27.07 -1.44 7.34
C PHE A 516 26.38 -0.71 6.16
N GLY A 517 27.16 -0.30 5.15
CA GLY A 517 26.65 0.30 3.93
C GLY A 517 26.14 -0.76 2.96
N MET A 518 25.04 -0.46 2.28
CA MET A 518 24.39 -1.32 1.29
C MET A 518 24.45 -0.75 -0.14
N LYS A 519 25.46 0.07 -0.44
CA LYS A 519 25.66 0.59 -1.81
C LYS A 519 25.98 -0.55 -2.78
N ALA A 520 25.53 -0.45 -4.03
CA ALA A 520 25.84 -1.40 -5.09
C ALA A 520 27.35 -1.60 -5.29
N SER A 521 28.17 -0.58 -5.02
CA SER A 521 29.63 -0.64 -5.12
C SER A 521 30.34 -1.21 -3.88
N ASN A 522 29.62 -1.53 -2.80
CA ASN A 522 30.23 -2.00 -1.56
C ASN A 522 30.70 -3.44 -1.71
N MET A 523 31.99 -3.68 -1.46
CA MET A 523 32.66 -4.97 -1.69
C MET A 523 32.39 -6.00 -0.60
N GLN A 524 32.02 -5.56 0.60
CA GLN A 524 31.76 -6.42 1.76
C GLN A 524 30.25 -6.69 1.96
N ALA A 525 29.38 -5.84 1.42
CA ALA A 525 27.94 -5.87 1.67
C ALA A 525 27.26 -7.18 1.23
N ALA A 526 27.59 -7.71 0.04
CA ALA A 526 26.99 -8.95 -0.46
C ALA A 526 27.21 -10.12 0.52
N PHE A 527 28.47 -10.35 0.88
CA PHE A 527 28.87 -11.41 1.79
C PHE A 527 28.25 -11.22 3.18
N SER A 528 28.31 -9.99 3.68
CA SER A 528 27.85 -9.67 5.04
C SER A 528 26.35 -9.78 5.18
N TYR A 529 25.60 -9.29 4.20
CA TYR A 529 24.14 -9.40 4.19
C TYR A 529 23.68 -10.84 3.99
N ALA A 530 24.28 -11.60 3.07
CA ALA A 530 23.98 -13.03 2.90
C ALA A 530 24.25 -13.82 4.19
N THR A 531 25.35 -13.52 4.90
CA THR A 531 25.64 -14.13 6.21
C THR A 531 24.58 -13.77 7.25
N ALA A 532 24.22 -12.49 7.36
CA ALA A 532 23.19 -12.02 8.28
C ALA A 532 21.82 -12.64 7.98
N GLN A 533 21.45 -12.79 6.71
CA GLN A 533 20.22 -13.46 6.29
C GLN A 533 20.18 -14.93 6.74
N LYS A 534 21.30 -15.67 6.68
CA LYS A 534 21.34 -17.06 7.18
C LYS A 534 21.09 -17.14 8.69
N VAL A 535 21.64 -16.19 9.45
CA VAL A 535 21.36 -16.06 10.90
C VAL A 535 19.88 -15.76 11.12
N LEU A 536 19.34 -14.75 10.43
CA LEU A 536 17.96 -14.28 10.54
C LEU A 536 16.96 -15.39 10.16
N ASN A 537 17.21 -16.13 9.09
CA ASN A 537 16.41 -17.27 8.66
C ASN A 537 16.39 -18.38 9.73
N LYS A 538 17.52 -18.64 10.39
CA LYS A 538 17.62 -19.65 11.45
C LYS A 538 16.79 -19.28 12.69
N VAL A 539 16.64 -18.00 13.00
CA VAL A 539 15.79 -17.50 14.10
C VAL A 539 14.38 -17.12 13.67
N GLY A 540 14.04 -17.28 12.39
CA GLY A 540 12.72 -16.95 11.84
C GLY A 540 12.39 -15.45 11.88
N LYS A 541 13.40 -14.59 11.71
CA LYS A 541 13.25 -13.12 11.72
C LYS A 541 13.73 -12.52 10.40
N ARG A 542 13.36 -11.25 10.18
CA ARG A 542 13.90 -10.36 9.15
C ARG A 542 14.51 -9.13 9.83
N THR A 543 15.37 -8.39 9.14
CA THR A 543 16.08 -7.21 9.67
C THR A 543 15.13 -6.22 10.36
N GLU A 544 14.06 -5.84 9.65
CA GLU A 544 13.06 -4.87 10.06
C GLU A 544 12.14 -5.37 11.18
N ALA A 545 12.18 -6.67 11.48
CA ALA A 545 11.39 -7.30 12.54
C ALA A 545 12.16 -7.46 13.86
N VAL A 546 13.38 -6.90 13.95
CA VAL A 546 14.24 -6.94 15.15
C VAL A 546 14.08 -5.65 15.95
N ALA A 547 12.98 -5.57 16.69
CA ALA A 547 12.65 -4.41 17.51
C ALA A 547 13.21 -4.48 18.94
N ASP A 548 13.33 -5.69 19.52
CA ASP A 548 13.72 -5.90 20.93
C ASP A 548 15.10 -6.56 21.06
N GLY A 549 15.86 -6.59 19.97
CA GLY A 549 17.11 -7.33 19.85
C GLY A 549 16.93 -8.84 19.60
N LEU A 550 18.04 -9.52 19.35
CA LEU A 550 18.12 -10.96 19.11
C LEU A 550 19.32 -11.55 19.86
N TYR A 551 19.11 -12.71 20.47
CA TYR A 551 20.23 -13.53 20.89
C TYR A 551 20.77 -14.33 19.70
N VAL A 552 22.04 -14.14 19.38
CA VAL A 552 22.75 -14.92 18.36
C VAL A 552 24.02 -15.50 18.98
N SER A 553 24.12 -16.83 18.99
CA SER A 553 25.29 -17.51 19.56
C SER A 553 26.48 -17.50 18.60
N ASP A 554 27.69 -17.66 19.14
CA ASP A 554 28.91 -17.77 18.33
C ASP A 554 28.82 -18.94 17.35
N GLU A 555 28.22 -20.08 17.75
CA GLU A 555 28.04 -21.23 16.86
C GLU A 555 27.11 -20.91 15.68
N MET A 556 26.07 -20.11 15.89
CA MET A 556 25.19 -19.67 14.80
C MET A 556 25.94 -18.79 13.80
N TRP A 557 26.82 -17.92 14.29
CA TRP A 557 27.67 -17.09 13.44
C TRP A 557 28.69 -17.91 12.68
N VAL A 558 29.43 -18.79 13.35
CA VAL A 558 30.42 -19.68 12.72
C VAL A 558 29.76 -20.52 11.62
N GLU A 559 28.57 -21.09 11.88
CA GLU A 559 27.82 -21.84 10.87
C GLU A 559 27.42 -20.96 9.68
N ALA A 560 26.87 -19.77 9.92
CA ALA A 560 26.44 -18.86 8.87
C ALA A 560 27.62 -18.37 8.01
N ILE A 561 28.74 -18.01 8.65
CA ILE A 561 29.96 -17.57 7.99
C ILE A 561 30.52 -18.69 7.12
N THR A 562 30.63 -19.90 7.67
CA THR A 562 31.15 -21.08 6.95
C THR A 562 30.33 -21.35 5.69
N LYS A 563 29.00 -21.41 5.82
CA LYS A 563 28.11 -21.67 4.68
C LYS A 563 28.18 -20.56 3.62
N THR A 564 28.22 -19.31 4.05
CA THR A 564 28.31 -18.17 3.10
C THR A 564 29.64 -18.16 2.39
N ARG A 565 30.74 -18.47 3.09
CA ARG A 565 32.07 -18.64 2.52
C ARG A 565 32.09 -19.73 1.44
N GLU A 566 31.55 -20.90 1.72
CA GLU A 566 31.44 -22.00 0.75
C GLU A 566 30.62 -21.59 -0.47
N GLU A 567 29.49 -20.93 -0.26
CA GLU A 567 28.59 -20.48 -1.34
C GLU A 567 29.27 -19.44 -2.24
N PHE A 568 29.93 -18.43 -1.65
CA PHE A 568 30.62 -17.39 -2.41
C PHE A 568 31.84 -17.93 -3.17
N LEU A 569 32.65 -18.81 -2.56
CA LEU A 569 33.77 -19.43 -3.25
C LEU A 569 33.30 -20.35 -4.40
N ARG A 570 32.18 -21.06 -4.21
CA ARG A 570 31.60 -21.93 -5.24
C ARG A 570 31.08 -21.13 -6.43
N HIS A 571 30.37 -20.03 -6.18
CA HIS A 571 29.69 -19.26 -7.23
C HIS A 571 30.57 -18.19 -7.87
N PHE A 572 31.44 -17.54 -7.09
CA PHE A 572 32.22 -16.38 -7.54
C PHE A 572 33.73 -16.58 -7.48
N GLY A 573 34.22 -17.61 -6.78
CA GLY A 573 35.66 -17.83 -6.55
C GLY A 573 36.33 -16.80 -5.64
N LYS A 574 35.56 -15.85 -5.08
CA LYS A 574 36.00 -14.75 -4.23
C LYS A 574 34.93 -14.44 -3.18
N LEU A 575 35.34 -13.86 -2.04
CA LEU A 575 34.43 -13.47 -0.97
C LEU A 575 33.95 -12.02 -1.08
N GLU A 576 34.71 -11.18 -1.78
CA GLU A 576 34.43 -9.75 -1.94
C GLU A 576 34.15 -9.45 -3.42
N ILE A 577 32.98 -8.89 -3.66
CA ILE A 577 32.38 -8.66 -4.98
C ILE A 577 31.47 -7.45 -4.81
N PRO A 578 31.41 -6.49 -5.77
CA PRO A 578 30.47 -5.39 -5.69
C PRO A 578 29.05 -5.90 -5.45
N TYR A 579 28.36 -5.34 -4.46
CA TYR A 579 27.02 -5.79 -4.10
C TYR A 579 26.05 -5.86 -5.28
N GLY A 580 26.14 -4.90 -6.20
CA GLY A 580 25.33 -4.84 -7.41
C GLY A 580 25.63 -5.91 -8.47
N GLU A 581 26.73 -6.66 -8.37
CA GLU A 581 26.94 -7.88 -9.18
C GLU A 581 26.18 -9.08 -8.58
N VAL A 582 25.80 -9.01 -7.30
CA VAL A 582 25.04 -10.06 -6.60
C VAL A 582 23.55 -9.73 -6.56
N GLN A 583 23.18 -8.46 -6.35
CA GLN A 583 21.78 -8.01 -6.32
C GLN A 583 21.47 -7.16 -7.55
N THR A 584 20.56 -7.65 -8.39
CA THR A 584 20.13 -6.95 -9.61
C THR A 584 18.61 -6.82 -9.68
N PHE A 585 18.13 -5.80 -10.39
CA PHE A 585 16.74 -5.72 -10.81
C PHE A 585 16.68 -6.05 -12.30
N LYS A 586 15.91 -7.08 -12.65
CA LYS A 586 15.71 -7.51 -14.03
C LYS A 586 14.27 -7.27 -14.46
N ARG A 587 14.10 -6.64 -15.63
CA ARG A 587 12.79 -6.40 -16.24
C ARG A 587 12.88 -6.46 -17.76
N GLY A 588 12.28 -7.50 -18.34
CA GLY A 588 12.46 -7.84 -19.74
C GLY A 588 13.93 -8.23 -20.02
N GLU A 589 14.51 -7.62 -21.06
CA GLU A 589 15.92 -7.83 -21.42
C GLU A 589 16.90 -6.92 -20.64
N LYS A 590 16.37 -5.98 -19.84
CA LYS A 590 17.18 -5.02 -19.08
C LYS A 590 17.46 -5.54 -17.67
N GLU A 591 18.68 -5.32 -17.21
CA GLU A 591 19.15 -5.67 -15.88
C GLU A 591 20.05 -4.54 -15.36
N VAL A 592 19.80 -4.08 -14.13
CA VAL A 592 20.57 -3.01 -13.48
C VAL A 592 21.05 -3.46 -12.10
N ALA A 593 22.18 -2.92 -11.66
CA ALA A 593 22.78 -3.21 -10.37
C ALA A 593 22.02 -2.48 -9.26
N MET A 594 21.71 -3.19 -8.17
CA MET A 594 20.89 -2.64 -7.08
C MET A 594 21.64 -2.62 -5.76
N GLY A 595 21.69 -1.44 -5.13
CA GLY A 595 21.99 -1.31 -3.71
C GLY A 595 20.75 -1.47 -2.84
N GLY A 596 20.92 -1.29 -1.53
CA GLY A 596 19.84 -1.31 -0.56
C GLY A 596 19.41 -2.70 -0.10
N ILE A 597 18.58 -2.69 0.93
CA ILE A 597 17.86 -3.82 1.55
C ILE A 597 16.50 -3.30 2.04
N PRO A 598 15.54 -4.14 2.48
CA PRO A 598 14.24 -3.64 2.96
C PRO A 598 14.31 -2.64 4.13
N ASP A 599 15.43 -2.66 4.86
CA ASP A 599 15.58 -1.98 6.15
C ASP A 599 16.59 -0.82 6.14
N VAL A 600 16.82 -0.23 4.96
CA VAL A 600 17.51 1.07 4.77
C VAL A 600 16.61 2.05 3.99
N LEU A 601 16.88 3.36 4.05
CA LEU A 601 15.97 4.39 3.50
C LEU A 601 15.76 4.23 1.98
N ALA A 602 16.82 4.00 1.21
CA ALA A 602 16.72 3.55 -0.17
C ALA A 602 16.50 2.04 -0.22
N ALA A 603 15.25 1.63 -0.03
CA ALA A 603 14.91 0.24 0.21
C ALA A 603 14.97 -0.60 -1.08
N CYS A 604 15.44 -1.83 -0.94
CA CYS A 604 15.40 -2.85 -2.00
C CYS A 604 15.05 -4.19 -1.37
N ALA A 605 13.92 -4.77 -1.73
CA ALA A 605 13.51 -6.10 -1.32
C ALA A 605 13.85 -7.11 -2.41
N SER A 606 14.58 -8.16 -2.06
CA SER A 606 15.11 -9.13 -3.01
C SER A 606 14.89 -10.57 -2.57
N GLU A 607 14.90 -11.48 -3.53
CA GLU A 607 14.79 -12.92 -3.35
C GLU A 607 16.10 -13.60 -3.73
N TRP A 608 16.59 -14.50 -2.87
CA TRP A 608 17.84 -15.23 -3.08
C TRP A 608 17.64 -16.40 -4.03
N ASP A 609 18.41 -16.43 -5.12
CA ASP A 609 18.54 -17.55 -6.05
C ASP A 609 19.75 -18.40 -5.63
N ALA A 610 19.48 -19.50 -4.89
CA ALA A 610 20.54 -20.36 -4.37
C ALA A 610 21.34 -21.10 -5.47
N GLU A 611 20.75 -21.27 -6.66
CA GLU A 611 21.42 -21.93 -7.79
C GLU A 611 22.45 -21.00 -8.43
N LYS A 612 22.16 -19.69 -8.49
CA LYS A 612 23.08 -18.68 -9.04
C LYS A 612 23.97 -18.01 -8.00
N GLY A 613 23.58 -18.05 -6.72
CA GLY A 613 24.24 -17.29 -5.66
C GLY A 613 23.96 -15.79 -5.71
N THR A 614 22.96 -15.37 -6.50
CA THR A 614 22.57 -13.97 -6.72
C THR A 614 21.19 -13.69 -6.12
N MET A 615 20.81 -12.42 -6.05
CA MET A 615 19.52 -11.94 -5.59
C MET A 615 18.83 -11.13 -6.68
N GLU A 616 17.53 -11.36 -6.85
CA GLU A 616 16.72 -10.55 -7.75
C GLU A 616 15.83 -9.61 -6.94
N ALA A 617 15.91 -8.31 -7.20
CA ALA A 617 15.07 -7.30 -6.59
C ALA A 617 13.62 -7.45 -7.09
N LYS A 618 12.68 -7.54 -6.16
CA LYS A 618 11.23 -7.72 -6.39
C LYS A 618 10.38 -6.55 -5.90
N GLY A 619 10.96 -5.65 -5.11
CA GLY A 619 10.31 -4.45 -4.60
C GLY A 619 11.31 -3.56 -3.86
N GLY A 620 10.81 -2.57 -3.13
CA GLY A 620 11.64 -1.52 -2.53
C GLY A 620 11.16 -0.16 -2.99
N ASP A 621 12.06 0.79 -3.24
CA ASP A 621 11.70 2.08 -3.85
C ASP A 621 10.99 1.88 -5.20
N THR A 622 9.66 2.02 -5.21
CA THR A 622 8.83 1.85 -6.42
C THR A 622 8.50 3.20 -7.03
N TYR A 623 7.46 3.86 -6.50
CA TYR A 623 7.17 5.25 -6.78
C TYR A 623 7.93 6.13 -5.79
N VAL A 624 8.67 7.10 -6.31
CA VAL A 624 9.24 8.18 -5.50
C VAL A 624 8.74 9.48 -6.08
N GLN A 625 8.21 10.36 -5.23
CA GLN A 625 7.94 11.76 -5.59
C GLN A 625 8.55 12.65 -4.51
N LEU A 626 9.36 13.60 -4.94
CA LEU A 626 9.98 14.60 -4.09
C LEU A 626 9.42 15.95 -4.50
N VAL A 627 8.89 16.69 -3.52
CA VAL A 627 8.18 17.94 -3.78
C VAL A 627 8.78 19.05 -2.93
N SER A 628 8.99 20.22 -3.54
CA SER A 628 9.32 21.46 -2.85
C SER A 628 8.24 22.49 -3.13
N PHE A 629 7.47 22.83 -2.10
CA PHE A 629 6.44 23.85 -2.14
C PHE A 629 7.04 25.21 -1.79
N SER A 630 7.12 26.09 -2.78
CA SER A 630 7.36 27.52 -2.55
C SER A 630 6.07 28.22 -2.13
N LYS A 631 6.22 29.39 -1.49
CA LYS A 631 5.07 30.21 -1.07
C LYS A 631 4.22 30.70 -2.25
N GLU A 632 4.82 30.84 -3.43
CA GLU A 632 4.19 31.29 -4.67
C GLU A 632 4.55 30.37 -5.83
N GLY A 633 3.67 30.28 -6.83
CA GLY A 633 3.85 29.43 -8.00
C GLY A 633 3.48 27.97 -7.76
N LEU A 634 3.75 27.14 -8.79
CA LEU A 634 3.61 25.69 -8.70
C LEU A 634 4.80 25.08 -7.94
N PRO A 635 4.60 23.96 -7.24
CA PRO A 635 5.71 23.27 -6.58
C PRO A 635 6.71 22.73 -7.58
N LYS A 636 7.98 22.64 -7.16
CA LYS A 636 8.97 21.83 -7.87
C LYS A 636 8.71 20.37 -7.55
N ILE A 637 8.45 19.55 -8.57
CA ILE A 637 8.19 18.12 -8.43
C ILE A 637 9.26 17.33 -9.19
N GLU A 638 9.83 16.32 -8.55
CA GLU A 638 10.66 15.31 -9.20
C GLU A 638 10.10 13.92 -8.87
N SER A 639 10.00 13.00 -9.84
CA SER A 639 9.47 11.65 -9.60
C SER A 639 10.33 10.54 -10.18
N LEU A 640 10.05 9.29 -9.80
CA LEU A 640 10.62 8.07 -10.35
C LEU A 640 9.59 6.95 -10.25
N MET A 641 9.46 6.16 -11.32
CA MET A 641 8.76 4.88 -11.30
C MET A 641 9.78 3.77 -11.62
N ALA A 642 10.17 2.98 -10.61
CA ALA A 642 11.30 2.04 -10.69
C ALA A 642 11.34 1.16 -11.95
N GLY A 643 10.19 0.59 -12.32
CA GLY A 643 10.04 -0.30 -13.48
C GLY A 643 9.59 0.40 -14.77
N GLY A 644 9.36 1.71 -14.79
CA GLY A 644 8.63 2.38 -15.88
C GLY A 644 7.11 2.38 -15.66
N ASN A 645 6.38 3.09 -16.53
CA ASN A 645 4.95 3.41 -16.31
C ASN A 645 3.96 2.44 -17.00
N SER A 646 4.41 1.28 -17.49
CA SER A 646 3.55 0.24 -18.07
C SER A 646 3.96 -1.17 -17.63
N ASP A 647 2.99 -2.08 -17.50
CA ASP A 647 3.22 -3.50 -17.22
C ASP A 647 3.28 -4.37 -18.49
N ARG A 648 3.17 -3.74 -19.67
CA ARG A 648 3.15 -4.42 -20.97
C ARG A 648 4.56 -4.61 -21.50
N PRO A 649 5.04 -5.84 -21.70
CA PRO A 649 6.43 -6.08 -22.13
C PRO A 649 6.81 -5.46 -23.48
N ASP A 650 5.84 -5.16 -24.32
CA ASP A 650 6.01 -4.51 -25.63
C ASP A 650 5.95 -2.97 -25.58
N SER A 651 5.65 -2.38 -24.42
CA SER A 651 5.65 -0.93 -24.23
C SER A 651 7.08 -0.39 -24.13
N PRO A 652 7.40 0.75 -24.78
CA PRO A 652 8.68 1.42 -24.55
C PRO A 652 8.84 1.90 -23.10
N HIS A 653 7.74 2.07 -22.38
CA HIS A 653 7.70 2.51 -20.98
C HIS A 653 7.65 1.34 -20.00
N PHE A 654 8.01 0.13 -20.46
CA PHE A 654 8.08 -1.07 -19.63
C PHE A 654 9.36 -1.13 -18.78
N ASN A 655 10.44 -0.43 -19.10
CA ASN A 655 11.69 -0.47 -18.33
C ASN A 655 12.60 0.76 -18.53
N ASP A 656 12.04 1.85 -19.05
CA ASP A 656 12.75 3.07 -19.44
C ASP A 656 13.30 3.88 -18.25
N GLN A 657 12.77 3.68 -17.05
CA GLN A 657 13.20 4.38 -15.85
C GLN A 657 14.20 3.60 -14.97
N MET A 658 14.58 2.37 -15.34
CA MET A 658 15.52 1.57 -14.53
C MET A 658 16.90 2.20 -14.36
N ASP A 659 17.39 2.97 -15.34
CA ASP A 659 18.70 3.64 -15.22
C ASP A 659 18.62 4.82 -14.24
N LEU A 660 17.45 5.47 -14.14
CA LEU A 660 17.22 6.50 -13.12
C LEU A 660 17.20 5.85 -11.73
N LEU A 661 16.55 4.69 -11.58
CA LEU A 661 16.56 3.93 -10.34
C LEU A 661 17.99 3.55 -9.92
N GLU A 662 18.77 2.92 -10.81
CA GLU A 662 20.17 2.54 -10.53
C GLU A 662 21.02 3.74 -10.12
N ALA A 663 20.81 4.89 -10.77
CA ALA A 663 21.54 6.12 -10.49
C ALA A 663 20.99 6.94 -9.31
N HIS A 664 19.91 6.49 -8.65
CA HIS A 664 19.15 7.26 -7.65
C HIS A 664 18.77 8.67 -8.14
N LYS A 665 18.29 8.75 -9.38
CA LYS A 665 17.83 9.98 -10.02
C LYS A 665 16.31 9.97 -10.18
N THR A 666 15.79 11.17 -10.31
CA THR A 666 14.38 11.48 -10.52
C THR A 666 14.25 12.33 -11.79
N LYS A 667 13.08 12.24 -12.44
CA LYS A 667 12.69 13.07 -13.58
C LYS A 667 11.90 14.29 -13.09
N PRO A 668 12.08 15.49 -13.67
CA PRO A 668 11.26 16.64 -13.34
C PRO A 668 9.81 16.41 -13.81
N MET A 669 8.84 16.86 -13.02
CA MET A 669 7.42 16.82 -13.36
C MET A 669 6.78 18.19 -13.15
N THR A 670 5.67 18.45 -13.83
CA THR A 670 4.94 19.73 -13.76
C THR A 670 3.43 19.52 -13.73
N LEU A 671 2.74 20.40 -13.01
CA LEU A 671 1.28 20.50 -12.98
C LEU A 671 0.76 21.53 -14.00
N ASP A 672 1.65 22.24 -14.70
CA ASP A 672 1.26 23.25 -15.69
C ASP A 672 0.77 22.59 -16.98
N LYS A 673 -0.54 22.66 -17.23
CA LYS A 673 -1.20 22.16 -18.44
C LYS A 673 -0.54 22.66 -19.73
N ALA A 674 -0.13 23.93 -19.80
CA ALA A 674 0.47 24.49 -21.01
C ALA A 674 1.88 23.93 -21.25
N GLU A 675 2.67 23.75 -20.19
CA GLU A 675 3.99 23.13 -20.28
C GLU A 675 3.89 21.65 -20.68
N VAL A 676 2.97 20.91 -20.07
CA VAL A 676 2.70 19.51 -20.42
C VAL A 676 2.35 19.39 -21.91
N LEU A 677 1.36 20.14 -22.39
CA LEU A 677 0.91 20.05 -23.77
C LEU A 677 2.00 20.44 -24.78
N LYS A 678 2.88 21.37 -24.40
CA LYS A 678 4.01 21.79 -25.23
C LYS A 678 5.09 20.69 -25.35
N ASN A 679 5.34 19.95 -24.28
CA ASN A 679 6.41 18.95 -24.21
C ASN A 679 5.92 17.52 -24.46
N ALA A 680 4.61 17.30 -24.59
CA ALA A 680 4.02 16.00 -24.82
C ALA A 680 4.58 15.32 -26.09
N VAL A 681 4.96 14.05 -25.96
CA VAL A 681 5.39 13.21 -27.09
C VAL A 681 4.19 12.80 -27.94
N ARG A 682 3.03 12.62 -27.29
CA ARG A 682 1.78 12.26 -27.96
C ARG A 682 0.59 12.90 -27.25
N THR A 683 -0.32 13.49 -28.01
CA THR A 683 -1.59 14.03 -27.52
C THR A 683 -2.74 13.46 -28.34
N TYR A 684 -3.80 13.00 -27.70
CA TYR A 684 -4.97 12.41 -28.36
C TYR A 684 -6.22 12.51 -27.49
N HIS A 685 -7.37 12.24 -28.11
CA HIS A 685 -8.63 12.01 -27.43
C HIS A 685 -8.92 10.51 -27.37
N PRO A 686 -9.44 9.98 -26.26
CA PRO A 686 -9.94 8.61 -26.20
C PRO A 686 -11.20 8.46 -27.09
N GLU A 687 -11.67 7.22 -27.31
CA GLU A 687 -12.73 6.89 -28.29
C GLU A 687 -13.96 6.20 -27.71
#